data_AF-A0A956P4G4-F1
#
_entry.id   AF-A0A956P4G4-F1
#
_cell.length_a   1.000
_cell.length_b   1.000
_cell.length_c   1.000
_cell.angle_alpha   90.00
_cell.angle_beta   90.00
_cell.angle_gamma   90.00
#
_symmetry.space_group_name_H-M   'P 1'
#
loop_
_entity.id
_entity.type
_entity.pdbx_description
1 polymer ?
#
loop_
_entity_poly.entity_id
_entity_poly.type
_entity_poly.pdbx_seq_one_letter_code
_entity_poly.pdbx_strand_id
1 'polypeptide(L)'
;MKTYNIVLYTLLFFVSSQVSAVLPDPTQQVADTKIFTTVVEDKQKKIESLKEKNNELQEKNVAFLREIKSSAQEVKSSIVVVKGELTQNPQNEFANRQLALLNERDQVLKEKPLVWEKIITQVDNHIRYLTEYLEDPDFKKYKNDLLKDTTAYSFEYFQQVHQWMVDQEKKVADLKEKLKNSSVGLESRKRTAIATVEAHEKKAKEFGQEGKRVVSGSFVFDAQQRTRLWKLEQELFQDKKQIDELKIEEIEYKIDILKTKQLIARLRRDIIKEVISTVKSAIQISEADVSFARDELEKKKQQSFVIRNRYRQEIEKLTLLQKKQDQALTIASKQYNVGLDKELDDWSKEPKETVAAYLGLYIVGNLNDQVLLIKRKKDLLNAQLALEEEKMRYQGIIIEAKDSFRKIVSGVSFSEEQVTQEKKKYDGLKAELKATDVDIAARQSSAIELLTRQKRALDEIKKKREELQKSISTMFRHNAREYNQCIELINSAQEKIRAQIDISNKVVSTYVDVTNTMGKTTHQIDFITSELARVPVVWHRPEYAITWEGINNIPVDVQAFVADITSHLMQINLSDIVKSFAVIYQQPGRIFWWFIKLAVLILFLFIFKMYLPTIISILFRVPEIGWAIRTSCLLLAALLTFIQRYFLWFFLWIFCFAALFFYTFANPYVYVFFYLVTIVYLLYFAYRFIIHIALFNKKHDYVFWTSAFDQRFVFILSTLLYATIIILFFRQAFILGNYRRSELPTILLAINFIIFQISLIALIAKELILSIIPTKTECWRFIHSYIDRYYYLILMLVIAIIVMSNPYVGFGRLVLYLLIRIIYTILICIGLFWLHLLFKKVTSHIFFSHEQETAKERFAQSKTWYGLSVIGIFLAFIFIGVLLIAKVWSWPEVLNNITNWEDFIGLLKTPFMLEKTENPISFYSVLHILSFIVSGTFVAFAVNYFVLGRIYDILAVDSGVRNTVSSLIRYLIITTAIILGFKAVGLVSLVTYIVGALIIGIGWVIKDPIGDVLAYFIILVQRPVKIGDYVQLDNDTNGVVRKITPRSVVIRKKNSNTIIIPNNHVISRPITNWNYVRGFAAFDDIIITISYDADPTETRNLLLKILDENNYILRHPKPVVRLDNFAEYGYEFMVRGYVSSNYVLDMWDIASDIRLAIVKGLKENDIKIAVPIRLLYDKKNSMPKE
;
A
#
# COMPACT_ATOMS: atom_id res chain seq x y z
N MET A 1 -42.85 15.62 -18.58
CA MET A 1 -41.56 15.20 -19.21
C MET A 1 -40.95 16.21 -20.19
N LYS A 2 -41.62 17.28 -20.67
CA LYS A 2 -40.99 18.29 -21.56
C LYS A 2 -40.44 19.56 -20.86
N THR A 3 -40.76 19.79 -19.59
CA THR A 3 -40.34 20.98 -18.81
C THR A 3 -39.05 20.78 -17.99
N TYR A 4 -38.70 19.55 -17.62
CA TYR A 4 -37.46 19.25 -16.88
C TYR A 4 -36.20 19.33 -17.76
N ASN A 5 -36.30 19.00 -19.04
CA ASN A 5 -35.17 19.10 -19.98
C ASN A 5 -34.80 20.56 -20.29
N ILE A 6 -35.73 21.51 -20.21
CA ILE A 6 -35.45 22.92 -20.52
C ILE A 6 -34.65 23.56 -19.39
N VAL A 7 -34.93 23.25 -18.12
CA VAL A 7 -34.17 23.76 -16.96
C VAL A 7 -32.78 23.13 -16.90
N LEU A 8 -32.65 21.83 -17.21
CA LEU A 8 -31.35 21.16 -17.24
C LEU A 8 -30.49 21.60 -18.44
N TYR A 9 -31.10 21.79 -19.63
CA TYR A 9 -30.38 22.34 -20.79
C TYR A 9 -30.07 23.83 -20.63
N THR A 10 -30.92 24.64 -20.00
CA THR A 10 -30.57 26.06 -19.72
C THR A 10 -29.50 26.19 -18.64
N LEU A 11 -29.47 25.32 -17.62
CA LEU A 11 -28.35 25.24 -16.67
C LEU A 11 -27.06 24.73 -17.32
N LEU A 12 -27.12 23.70 -18.17
CA LEU A 12 -25.96 23.21 -18.93
C LEU A 12 -25.47 24.22 -19.96
N PHE A 13 -26.37 24.98 -20.58
CA PHE A 13 -26.05 26.04 -21.55
C PHE A 13 -25.49 27.29 -20.86
N PHE A 14 -25.95 27.65 -19.66
CA PHE A 14 -25.34 28.71 -18.84
C PHE A 14 -23.95 28.32 -18.30
N VAL A 15 -23.77 27.05 -17.95
CA VAL A 15 -22.47 26.49 -17.54
C VAL A 15 -21.51 26.42 -18.73
N SER A 16 -21.97 26.01 -19.92
CA SER A 16 -21.12 26.00 -21.12
C SER A 16 -20.82 27.41 -21.64
N SER A 17 -21.79 28.34 -21.59
CA SER A 17 -21.60 29.71 -22.08
C SER A 17 -20.70 30.55 -21.17
N GLN A 18 -20.70 30.30 -19.86
CA GLN A 18 -19.70 30.88 -18.97
C GLN A 18 -18.32 30.24 -19.15
N VAL A 19 -18.22 28.93 -19.43
CA VAL A 19 -16.92 28.30 -19.67
C VAL A 19 -16.28 28.79 -20.98
N SER A 20 -17.05 29.04 -22.03
CA SER A 20 -16.51 29.57 -23.30
C SER A 20 -16.30 31.08 -23.34
N ALA A 21 -16.95 31.86 -22.47
CA ALA A 21 -16.77 33.32 -22.39
C ALA A 21 -15.82 33.79 -21.27
N VAL A 22 -15.38 32.88 -20.39
CA VAL A 22 -14.52 33.18 -19.23
C VAL A 22 -13.15 32.49 -19.30
N LEU A 23 -12.88 31.68 -20.32
CA LEU A 23 -11.50 31.29 -20.66
C LEU A 23 -10.88 32.43 -21.47
N PRO A 24 -9.91 33.20 -20.93
CA PRO A 24 -9.10 34.06 -21.77
C PRO A 24 -8.26 33.14 -22.66
N ASP A 25 -8.14 33.49 -23.94
CA ASP A 25 -7.06 33.00 -24.78
C ASP A 25 -5.74 33.27 -24.02
N PRO A 26 -4.94 32.25 -23.67
CA PRO A 26 -3.71 32.44 -22.89
C PRO A 26 -2.69 33.35 -23.62
N THR A 27 -2.90 33.61 -24.91
CA THR A 27 -2.08 34.53 -25.71
C THR A 27 -2.44 36.01 -25.50
N GLN A 28 -3.63 36.35 -24.98
CA GLN A 28 -4.06 37.76 -24.82
C GLN A 28 -3.77 38.38 -23.45
N GLN A 29 -3.28 37.63 -22.46
CA GLN A 29 -2.82 38.22 -21.18
C GLN A 29 -1.43 38.89 -21.26
N VAL A 30 -0.80 38.89 -22.44
CA VAL A 30 0.52 39.52 -22.65
C VAL A 30 0.42 41.02 -22.95
N ALA A 31 -0.78 41.56 -23.19
CA ALA A 31 -0.97 42.97 -23.54
C ALA A 31 -1.65 43.77 -22.42
N ASP A 32 -0.97 43.99 -21.29
CA ASP A 32 -1.13 45.27 -20.58
C ASP A 32 0.09 45.60 -19.69
N THR A 33 0.88 46.54 -20.19
CA THR A 33 2.27 46.86 -19.83
C THR A 33 2.40 47.83 -18.65
N LYS A 34 1.47 47.86 -17.68
CA LYS A 34 1.39 49.00 -16.72
C LYS A 34 1.53 48.72 -15.23
N ILE A 35 1.68 47.48 -14.77
CA ILE A 35 1.76 47.15 -13.32
C ILE A 35 3.21 46.95 -12.83
N PHE A 36 4.18 46.78 -13.74
CA PHE A 36 5.59 46.58 -13.38
C PHE A 36 6.30 47.83 -12.84
N THR A 37 5.72 49.02 -13.00
CA THR A 37 6.35 50.27 -12.55
C THR A 37 6.50 50.31 -11.03
N THR A 38 5.56 49.78 -10.24
CA THR A 38 5.57 49.91 -8.77
C THR A 38 6.62 49.02 -8.07
N VAL A 39 6.87 47.80 -8.55
CA VAL A 39 7.95 46.93 -7.99
C VAL A 39 9.32 47.44 -8.40
N VAL A 40 9.44 47.90 -9.64
CA VAL A 40 10.66 48.54 -10.15
C VAL A 40 10.96 49.81 -9.35
N GLU A 41 9.94 50.64 -9.08
CA GLU A 41 10.03 51.84 -8.24
C GLU A 41 10.40 51.50 -6.78
N ASP A 42 9.82 50.46 -6.17
CA ASP A 42 10.20 50.02 -4.81
C ASP A 42 11.67 49.58 -4.73
N LYS A 43 12.15 48.82 -5.73
CA LYS A 43 13.56 48.40 -5.79
C LYS A 43 14.49 49.57 -6.12
N GLN A 44 14.06 50.53 -6.93
CA GLN A 44 14.79 51.78 -7.15
C GLN A 44 14.91 52.59 -5.85
N LYS A 45 13.82 52.79 -5.11
CA LYS A 45 13.83 53.45 -3.79
C LYS A 45 14.73 52.70 -2.80
N LYS A 46 14.71 51.36 -2.83
CA LYS A 46 15.60 50.56 -1.97
C LYS A 46 17.07 50.75 -2.36
N ILE A 47 17.41 50.81 -3.64
CA ILE A 47 18.77 51.13 -4.10
C ILE A 47 19.18 52.53 -3.63
N GLU A 48 18.31 53.53 -3.76
CA GLU A 48 18.59 54.90 -3.30
C GLU A 48 18.89 54.91 -1.79
N SER A 49 18.06 54.24 -0.98
CA SER A 49 18.28 54.12 0.46
C SER A 49 19.59 53.38 0.81
N LEU A 50 19.97 52.36 0.02
CA LEU A 50 21.21 51.62 0.23
C LEU A 50 22.44 52.43 -0.20
N LYS A 51 22.33 53.25 -1.26
CA LYS A 51 23.38 54.17 -1.68
C LYS A 51 23.62 55.26 -0.65
N GLU A 52 22.54 55.84 -0.11
CA GLU A 52 22.62 56.81 0.99
C GLU A 52 23.26 56.17 2.22
N LYS A 53 22.85 54.95 2.59
CA LYS A 53 23.44 54.21 3.69
C LYS A 53 24.92 53.87 3.46
N ASN A 54 25.29 53.51 2.24
CA ASN A 54 26.67 53.21 1.88
C ASN A 54 27.56 54.45 1.99
N ASN A 55 27.08 55.61 1.52
CA ASN A 55 27.77 56.88 1.68
C ASN A 55 27.96 57.23 3.17
N GLU A 56 26.91 57.08 3.99
CA GLU A 56 26.98 57.27 5.44
C GLU A 56 28.03 56.35 6.10
N LEU A 57 28.07 55.07 5.71
CA LEU A 57 29.05 54.11 6.22
C LEU A 57 30.48 54.46 5.79
N GLN A 58 30.68 54.94 4.55
CA GLN A 58 31.99 55.35 4.06
C GLN A 58 32.49 56.64 4.73
N GLU A 59 31.62 57.60 4.99
CA GLU A 59 31.95 58.82 5.74
C GLU A 59 32.35 58.50 7.19
N LYS A 60 31.61 57.62 7.85
CA LYS A 60 31.91 57.18 9.23
C LYS A 60 33.12 56.26 9.34
N ASN A 61 33.51 55.59 8.25
CA ASN A 61 34.61 54.62 8.24
C ASN A 61 35.94 55.20 8.73
N VAL A 62 36.30 56.42 8.29
CA VAL A 62 37.57 57.05 8.66
C VAL A 62 37.62 57.41 10.15
N ALA A 63 36.50 57.89 10.70
CA ALA A 63 36.40 58.22 12.12
C ALA A 63 36.42 56.94 13.00
N PHE A 64 35.65 55.93 12.60
CA PHE A 64 35.58 54.63 13.29
C PHE A 64 36.93 53.90 13.33
N LEU A 65 37.64 53.81 12.20
CA LEU A 65 38.96 53.17 12.14
C LEU A 65 40.01 53.93 12.96
N ARG A 66 39.93 55.26 13.04
CA ARG A 66 40.82 56.08 13.85
C ARG A 66 40.60 55.84 15.34
N GLU A 67 39.35 55.76 15.78
CA GLU A 67 38.96 55.47 17.16
C GLU A 67 39.46 54.08 17.60
N ILE A 68 39.17 53.04 16.81
CA ILE A 68 39.62 51.67 17.11
C ILE A 68 41.14 51.58 17.13
N LYS A 69 41.83 52.23 16.18
CA LYS A 69 43.30 52.23 16.15
C LYS A 69 43.89 52.88 17.40
N SER A 70 43.30 53.97 17.86
CA SER A 70 43.68 54.63 19.12
C SER A 70 43.48 53.70 20.33
N SER A 71 42.29 53.12 20.47
CA SER A 71 41.98 52.21 21.58
C SER A 71 42.82 50.92 21.54
N ALA A 72 43.11 50.38 20.36
CA ALA A 72 43.98 49.21 20.20
C ALA A 72 45.44 49.54 20.57
N GLN A 73 45.93 50.73 20.23
CA GLN A 73 47.27 51.18 20.60
C GLN A 73 47.38 51.40 22.12
N GLU A 74 46.34 51.96 22.74
CA GLU A 74 46.23 52.09 24.19
C GLU A 74 46.26 50.73 24.89
N VAL A 75 45.37 49.80 24.49
CA VAL A 75 45.33 48.43 25.04
C VAL A 75 46.66 47.70 24.84
N LYS A 76 47.28 47.81 23.66
CA LYS A 76 48.59 47.19 23.38
C LYS A 76 49.70 47.76 24.25
N SER A 77 49.68 49.08 24.51
CA SER A 77 50.61 49.71 25.45
C SER A 77 50.40 49.21 26.88
N SER A 78 49.14 49.08 27.33
CA SER A 78 48.80 48.51 28.64
C SER A 78 49.21 47.05 28.76
N ILE A 79 49.07 46.24 27.70
CA ILE A 79 49.55 44.84 27.67
C ILE A 79 51.05 44.78 27.87
N VAL A 80 51.82 45.67 27.22
CA VAL A 80 53.29 45.71 27.36
C VAL A 80 53.69 46.08 28.79
N VAL A 81 53.01 47.06 29.40
CA VAL A 81 53.25 47.46 30.80
C VAL A 81 52.95 46.31 31.76
N VAL A 82 51.78 45.68 31.65
CA VAL A 82 51.38 44.56 32.53
C VAL A 82 52.25 43.32 32.33
N LYS A 83 52.70 43.04 31.09
CA LYS A 83 53.70 41.99 30.83
C LYS A 83 55.05 42.30 31.46
N GLY A 84 55.48 43.57 31.43
CA GLY A 84 56.67 44.05 32.12
C GLY A 84 56.61 43.82 33.64
N GLU A 85 55.45 44.09 34.26
CA GLU A 85 55.20 43.82 35.68
C GLU A 85 55.22 42.31 35.99
N LEU A 86 54.67 41.46 35.12
CA LEU A 86 54.69 40.00 35.27
C LEU A 86 56.08 39.38 35.07
N THR A 87 56.95 39.99 34.25
CA THR A 87 58.36 39.57 34.17
C THR A 87 59.15 39.86 35.45
N GLN A 88 58.74 40.87 36.23
CA GLN A 88 59.35 41.17 37.54
C GLN A 88 58.72 40.35 38.68
N ASN A 89 57.42 40.00 38.58
CA ASN A 89 56.73 39.14 39.54
C ASN A 89 55.73 38.18 38.86
N PRO A 90 56.15 36.95 38.51
CA PRO A 90 55.34 36.00 37.75
C PRO A 90 54.11 35.45 38.50
N GLN A 91 54.08 35.53 39.84
CA GLN A 91 52.96 35.04 40.66
C GLN A 91 51.89 36.13 40.93
N ASN A 92 52.00 37.31 40.30
CA ASN A 92 51.01 38.38 40.47
C ASN A 92 49.69 38.04 39.77
N GLU A 93 48.73 37.52 40.52
CA GLU A 93 47.43 37.11 40.00
C GLU A 93 46.58 38.27 39.47
N PHE A 94 46.69 39.45 40.08
CA PHE A 94 46.00 40.65 39.62
C PHE A 94 46.46 41.03 38.21
N ALA A 95 47.78 41.08 38.00
CA ALA A 95 48.37 41.36 36.70
C ALA A 95 48.05 40.26 35.67
N ASN A 96 48.00 38.99 36.08
CA ASN A 96 47.56 37.88 35.21
C ASN A 96 46.10 38.04 34.76
N ARG A 97 45.19 38.41 35.67
CA ARG A 97 43.78 38.65 35.32
C ARG A 97 43.60 39.90 34.45
N GLN A 98 44.35 40.96 34.75
CA GLN A 98 44.39 42.18 33.95
C GLN A 98 44.89 41.89 32.52
N LEU A 99 45.96 41.10 32.40
CA LEU A 99 46.51 40.68 31.11
C LEU A 99 45.51 39.83 30.31
N ALA A 100 44.78 38.92 30.95
CA ALA A 100 43.76 38.11 30.30
C ALA A 100 42.63 38.98 29.70
N LEU A 101 42.09 39.93 30.47
CA LEU A 101 41.06 40.86 30.00
C LEU A 101 41.57 41.78 28.88
N LEU A 102 42.79 42.29 29.00
CA LEU A 102 43.40 43.13 27.97
C LEU A 102 43.68 42.35 26.67
N ASN A 103 44.14 41.10 26.75
CA ASN A 103 44.34 40.26 25.56
C ASN A 103 43.00 39.94 24.86
N GLU A 104 41.95 39.67 25.63
CA GLU A 104 40.60 39.45 25.08
C GLU A 104 40.06 40.72 24.41
N ARG A 105 40.29 41.89 25.04
CA ARG A 105 39.91 43.19 24.46
C ARG A 105 40.69 43.51 23.18
N ASP A 106 42.00 43.24 23.14
CA ASP A 106 42.84 43.38 21.94
C ASP A 106 42.33 42.49 20.80
N GLN A 107 41.92 41.26 21.09
CA GLN A 107 41.32 40.36 20.10
C GLN A 107 40.00 40.93 19.55
N VAL A 108 39.10 41.41 20.41
CA VAL A 108 37.82 42.02 19.98
C VAL A 108 38.07 43.26 19.13
N LEU A 109 39.00 44.14 19.53
CA LEU A 109 39.34 45.36 18.79
C LEU A 109 39.96 45.06 17.42
N LYS A 110 40.68 43.94 17.24
CA LYS A 110 41.16 43.48 15.94
C LYS A 110 40.05 42.95 15.02
N GLU A 111 38.99 42.37 15.58
CA GLU A 111 37.88 41.84 14.79
C GLU A 111 36.90 42.91 14.30
N LYS A 112 36.63 43.96 15.10
CA LYS A 112 35.70 45.05 14.74
C LYS A 112 35.91 45.65 13.33
N PRO A 113 37.12 46.06 12.91
CA PRO A 113 37.32 46.65 11.58
C PRO A 113 37.08 45.64 10.44
N LEU A 114 37.36 44.36 10.65
CA LEU A 114 37.10 43.30 9.67
C LEU A 114 35.60 43.07 9.43
N VAL A 115 34.79 43.16 10.49
CA VAL A 115 33.33 43.06 10.38
C VAL A 115 32.76 44.30 9.69
N TRP A 116 33.26 45.48 10.03
CA TRP A 116 32.85 46.75 9.40
C TRP A 116 33.10 46.75 7.88
N GLU A 117 34.29 46.32 7.43
CA GLU A 117 34.61 46.18 6.01
C GLU A 117 33.69 45.18 5.28
N LYS A 118 33.32 44.08 5.94
CA LYS A 118 32.35 43.12 5.40
C LYS A 118 30.97 43.75 5.22
N ILE A 119 30.49 44.57 6.16
CA ILE A 119 29.19 45.26 6.04
C ILE A 119 29.17 46.14 4.80
N ILE A 120 30.18 47.00 4.61
CA ILE A 120 30.31 47.85 3.42
C ILE A 120 30.28 47.00 2.15
N THR A 121 31.08 45.92 2.13
CA THR A 121 31.13 44.99 1.00
C THR A 121 29.78 44.31 0.72
N GLN A 122 29.01 43.95 1.75
CA GLN A 122 27.67 43.37 1.56
C GLN A 122 26.71 44.42 0.97
N VAL A 123 26.71 45.65 1.50
CA VAL A 123 25.86 46.74 0.97
C VAL A 123 26.16 47.01 -0.50
N ASP A 124 27.44 47.12 -0.89
CA ASP A 124 27.85 47.29 -2.29
C ASP A 124 27.39 46.12 -3.17
N ASN A 125 27.56 44.89 -2.69
CA ASN A 125 27.09 43.70 -3.41
C ASN A 125 25.57 43.74 -3.58
N HIS A 126 24.82 44.17 -2.57
CA HIS A 126 23.36 44.25 -2.63
C HIS A 126 22.89 45.27 -3.66
N ILE A 127 23.51 46.46 -3.67
CA ILE A 127 23.28 47.48 -4.70
C ILE A 127 23.53 46.88 -6.08
N ARG A 128 24.68 46.21 -6.29
CA ARG A 128 25.03 45.59 -7.59
C ARG A 128 23.98 44.58 -8.05
N TYR A 129 23.53 43.66 -7.18
CA TYR A 129 22.52 42.66 -7.57
C TYR A 129 21.15 43.29 -7.88
N LEU A 130 20.76 44.35 -7.16
CA LEU A 130 19.54 45.08 -7.45
C LEU A 130 19.64 45.89 -8.74
N THR A 131 20.81 46.47 -9.04
CA THR A 131 21.07 47.15 -10.32
C THR A 131 21.01 46.17 -11.50
N GLU A 132 21.66 45.00 -11.39
CA GLU A 132 21.59 43.94 -12.42
C GLU A 132 20.14 43.49 -12.68
N TYR A 133 19.31 43.42 -11.64
CA TYR A 133 17.89 43.13 -11.78
C TYR A 133 17.12 44.25 -12.52
N LEU A 134 17.46 45.52 -12.28
CA LEU A 134 16.80 46.67 -12.91
C LEU A 134 17.21 46.90 -14.36
N GLU A 135 18.31 46.30 -14.84
CA GLU A 135 18.69 46.33 -16.26
C GLU A 135 17.72 45.54 -17.15
N ASP A 136 17.13 44.46 -16.63
CA ASP A 136 16.11 43.65 -17.31
C ASP A 136 15.02 43.16 -16.32
N PRO A 137 14.16 44.05 -15.81
CA PRO A 137 13.21 43.74 -14.73
C PRO A 137 12.10 42.78 -15.18
N ASP A 138 11.76 42.80 -16.47
CA ASP A 138 10.82 41.85 -17.09
C ASP A 138 11.51 40.56 -17.56
N PHE A 139 12.84 40.47 -17.44
CA PHE A 139 13.66 39.39 -18.00
C PHE A 139 13.36 39.12 -19.49
N LYS A 140 13.01 40.15 -20.26
CA LYS A 140 12.68 40.02 -21.69
C LYS A 140 13.90 39.66 -22.51
N LYS A 141 15.04 40.30 -22.21
CA LYS A 141 16.31 39.98 -22.87
C LYS A 141 16.71 38.55 -22.52
N TYR A 142 16.62 38.19 -21.25
CA TYR A 142 16.87 36.81 -20.80
C TYR A 142 15.95 35.77 -21.46
N LYS A 143 14.66 36.07 -21.63
CA LYS A 143 13.68 35.19 -22.31
C LYS A 143 13.98 35.07 -23.81
N ASN A 144 14.34 36.16 -24.47
CA ASN A 144 14.68 36.15 -25.89
C ASN A 144 16.02 35.42 -26.13
N ASP A 145 17.01 35.58 -25.27
CA ASP A 145 18.27 34.82 -25.35
C ASP A 145 18.04 33.30 -25.16
N LEU A 146 17.00 32.93 -24.40
CA LEU A 146 16.53 31.54 -24.20
C LEU A 146 15.68 30.99 -25.34
N LEU A 147 15.13 31.82 -26.22
CA LEU A 147 14.34 31.44 -27.38
C LEU A 147 15.15 31.80 -28.62
N LYS A 148 15.94 30.85 -29.16
CA LYS A 148 16.59 31.07 -30.46
C LYS A 148 15.51 31.38 -31.52
N ASP A 149 15.72 32.38 -32.36
CA ASP A 149 14.85 32.74 -33.49
C ASP A 149 14.81 31.60 -34.53
N THR A 150 14.09 30.52 -34.21
CA THR A 150 13.98 29.31 -35.04
C THR A 150 12.52 28.89 -35.13
N THR A 151 12.07 28.59 -36.34
CA THR A 151 10.69 28.18 -36.64
C THR A 151 10.36 26.75 -36.17
N ALA A 152 11.37 25.95 -35.84
CA ALA A 152 11.23 24.59 -35.30
C ALA A 152 12.31 24.32 -34.24
N TYR A 153 11.92 23.70 -33.13
CA TYR A 153 12.84 23.31 -32.06
C TYR A 153 13.17 21.82 -32.14
N SER A 154 14.42 21.45 -31.87
CA SER A 154 14.83 20.04 -31.83
C SER A 154 14.60 19.42 -30.44
N PHE A 155 14.55 18.09 -30.38
CA PHE A 155 14.46 17.35 -29.12
C PHE A 155 15.67 17.62 -28.21
N GLU A 156 16.86 17.76 -28.78
CA GLU A 156 18.10 18.08 -28.06
C GLU A 156 18.04 19.49 -27.45
N TYR A 157 17.43 20.45 -28.16
CA TYR A 157 17.20 21.79 -27.62
C TYR A 157 16.24 21.75 -26.42
N PHE A 158 15.16 20.98 -26.51
CA PHE A 158 14.22 20.82 -25.39
C PHE A 158 14.87 20.22 -24.16
N GLN A 159 15.72 19.21 -24.34
CA GLN A 159 16.50 18.64 -23.26
C GLN A 159 17.44 19.68 -22.62
N GLN A 160 18.06 20.53 -23.43
CA GLN A 160 18.93 21.60 -22.93
C GLN A 160 18.16 22.62 -22.08
N VAL A 161 16.98 23.06 -22.55
CA VAL A 161 16.11 23.97 -21.78
C VAL A 161 15.62 23.30 -20.49
N HIS A 162 15.28 22.00 -20.53
CA HIS A 162 14.91 21.24 -19.34
C HIS A 162 16.07 21.16 -18.34
N GLN A 163 17.31 20.96 -18.80
CA GLN A 163 18.48 20.98 -17.94
C GLN A 163 18.68 22.35 -17.28
N TRP A 164 18.50 23.44 -18.02
CA TRP A 164 18.54 24.79 -17.46
C TRP A 164 17.50 24.99 -16.35
N MET A 165 16.29 24.41 -16.49
CA MET A 165 15.28 24.44 -15.45
C MET A 165 15.76 23.72 -14.18
N VAL A 166 16.28 22.50 -14.32
CA VAL A 166 16.79 21.70 -13.19
C VAL A 166 17.93 22.42 -12.47
N ASP A 167 18.87 23.01 -13.22
CA ASP A 167 19.98 23.77 -12.66
C ASP A 167 19.50 25.02 -11.90
N GLN A 168 18.49 25.73 -12.43
CA GLN A 168 17.88 26.85 -11.71
C GLN A 168 17.11 26.39 -10.46
N GLU A 169 16.39 25.26 -10.51
CA GLU A 169 15.70 24.71 -9.34
C GLU A 169 16.68 24.33 -8.22
N LYS A 170 17.80 23.70 -8.57
CA LYS A 170 18.89 23.41 -7.63
C LYS A 170 19.46 24.69 -7.01
N LYS A 171 19.67 25.72 -7.82
CA LYS A 171 20.14 27.04 -7.35
C LYS A 171 19.15 27.70 -6.39
N VAL A 172 17.84 27.62 -6.65
CA VAL A 172 16.79 28.12 -5.75
C VAL A 172 16.79 27.36 -4.42
N ALA A 173 16.98 26.04 -4.45
CA ALA A 173 17.04 25.19 -3.26
C ALA A 173 18.28 25.52 -2.39
N ASP A 174 19.47 25.58 -3.00
CA ASP A 174 20.71 25.96 -2.30
C ASP A 174 20.61 27.36 -1.68
N LEU A 175 20.04 28.33 -2.39
CA LEU A 175 19.79 29.67 -1.85
C LEU A 175 18.77 29.67 -0.70
N LYS A 176 17.73 28.81 -0.76
CA LYS A 176 16.75 28.64 0.33
C LYS A 176 17.42 28.06 1.58
N GLU A 177 18.29 27.08 1.41
CA GLU A 177 19.05 26.47 2.51
C GLU A 177 20.03 27.46 3.12
N LYS A 178 20.81 28.18 2.30
CA LYS A 178 21.71 29.26 2.76
C LYS A 178 20.97 30.37 3.51
N LEU A 179 19.77 30.73 3.05
CA LEU A 179 18.92 31.71 3.72
C LEU A 179 18.46 31.19 5.08
N LYS A 180 17.97 29.94 5.17
CA LYS A 180 17.56 29.30 6.42
C LYS A 180 18.70 29.21 7.42
N ASN A 181 19.88 28.75 6.96
CA ASN A 181 21.06 28.63 7.82
C ASN A 181 21.52 30.02 8.33
N SER A 182 21.45 31.05 7.48
CA SER A 182 21.80 32.42 7.88
C SER A 182 20.77 33.02 8.85
N SER A 183 19.46 32.76 8.68
CA SER A 183 18.42 33.23 9.60
C SER A 183 18.49 32.54 10.97
N VAL A 184 18.78 31.24 11.01
CA VAL A 184 19.04 30.52 12.26
C VAL A 184 20.31 31.06 12.94
N GLY A 185 21.35 31.35 12.14
CA GLY A 185 22.56 32.02 12.61
C GLY A 185 22.28 33.39 13.22
N LEU A 186 21.41 34.20 12.60
CA LEU A 186 20.99 35.51 13.13
C LEU A 186 20.32 35.39 14.50
N GLU A 187 19.34 34.49 14.63
CA GLU A 187 18.64 34.26 15.90
C GLU A 187 19.58 33.75 17.00
N SER A 188 20.49 32.83 16.66
CA SER A 188 21.52 32.36 17.59
C SER A 188 22.44 33.50 18.05
N ARG A 189 22.79 34.43 17.15
CA ARG A 189 23.63 35.59 17.49
C ARG A 189 22.89 36.62 18.33
N LYS A 190 21.62 36.91 18.03
CA LYS A 190 20.76 37.78 18.86
C LYS A 190 20.65 37.25 20.29
N ARG A 191 20.43 35.93 20.46
CA ARG A 191 20.42 35.28 21.79
C ARG A 191 21.77 35.38 22.50
N THR A 192 22.87 35.20 21.77
CA THR A 192 24.22 35.33 22.35
C THR A 192 24.46 36.76 22.83
N ALA A 193 24.09 37.76 22.04
CA ALA A 193 24.22 39.17 22.42
C ALA A 193 23.39 39.50 23.67
N ILE A 194 22.14 39.00 23.76
CA ILE A 194 21.30 39.13 24.96
C ILE A 194 21.96 38.44 26.16
N ALA A 195 22.48 37.22 26.01
CA ALA A 195 23.17 36.50 27.07
C ALA A 195 24.45 37.24 27.54
N THR A 196 25.19 37.89 26.63
CA THR A 196 26.35 38.74 26.98
C THR A 196 25.92 39.91 27.85
N VAL A 197 24.79 40.56 27.54
CA VAL A 197 24.20 41.66 28.33
C VAL A 197 23.74 41.15 29.71
N GLU A 198 22.97 40.06 29.75
CA GLU A 198 22.48 39.46 30.99
C GLU A 198 23.62 39.00 31.91
N ALA A 199 24.67 38.39 31.34
CA ALA A 199 25.85 37.97 32.09
C ALA A 199 26.60 39.16 32.70
N HIS A 200 26.70 40.27 31.97
CA HIS A 200 27.30 41.50 32.49
C HIS A 200 26.42 42.14 33.58
N GLU A 201 25.10 42.19 33.40
CA GLU A 201 24.17 42.70 34.42
C GLU A 201 24.20 41.87 35.71
N LYS A 202 24.31 40.54 35.59
CA LYS A 202 24.47 39.65 36.73
C LYS A 202 25.77 39.94 37.49
N LYS A 203 26.89 40.05 36.78
CA LYS A 203 28.19 40.44 37.37
C LYS A 203 28.16 41.84 37.99
N ALA A 204 27.46 42.80 37.39
CA ALA A 204 27.29 44.15 37.93
C ALA A 204 26.49 44.15 39.24
N LYS A 205 25.46 43.30 39.34
CA LYS A 205 24.67 43.10 40.57
C LYS A 205 25.50 42.40 41.65
N GLU A 206 26.29 41.39 41.30
CA GLU A 206 27.22 40.72 42.21
C GLU A 206 28.28 41.71 42.75
N PHE A 207 28.88 42.53 41.88
CA PHE A 207 29.82 43.59 42.26
C PHE A 207 29.17 44.66 43.17
N GLY A 208 27.90 45.01 42.94
CA GLY A 208 27.14 45.94 43.79
C GLY A 208 26.69 45.35 45.14
N GLN A 209 26.58 44.03 45.25
CA GLN A 209 26.19 43.32 46.50
C GLN A 209 27.41 42.95 47.37
N GLU A 210 28.60 42.80 46.78
CA GLU A 210 29.85 42.42 47.46
C GLU A 210 30.45 43.49 48.40
N GLY A 211 29.78 44.62 48.60
CA GLY A 211 30.08 45.54 49.71
C GLY A 211 29.87 44.93 51.10
N LYS A 212 29.19 43.77 51.22
CA LYS A 212 28.94 43.09 52.50
C LYS A 212 28.85 41.55 52.38
N ARG A 213 29.98 40.85 52.18
CA ARG A 213 30.30 39.51 52.77
C ARG A 213 31.57 38.94 52.14
N VAL A 214 32.45 38.44 52.99
CA VAL A 214 33.65 37.65 52.64
C VAL A 214 33.27 36.17 52.64
N VAL A 215 34.11 35.36 51.96
CA VAL A 215 34.27 33.87 51.97
C VAL A 215 33.70 33.23 50.69
N SER A 216 34.41 32.41 49.89
CA SER A 216 35.60 31.55 50.10
C SER A 216 36.26 31.19 48.75
N GLY A 217 37.60 31.15 48.72
CA GLY A 217 38.38 30.43 47.71
C GLY A 217 39.04 31.31 46.65
N SER A 218 40.36 31.48 46.80
CA SER A 218 41.34 32.08 45.88
C SER A 218 41.26 33.62 45.65
N PHE A 219 42.19 34.31 46.32
CA PHE A 219 42.68 35.70 46.11
C PHE A 219 41.74 36.87 46.46
N VAL A 220 42.21 37.73 47.37
CA VAL A 220 41.50 38.93 47.84
C VAL A 220 42.14 40.17 47.21
N PHE A 221 41.53 40.70 46.16
CA PHE A 221 41.94 41.99 45.57
C PHE A 221 41.49 43.16 46.44
N ASP A 222 42.34 44.19 46.56
CA ASP A 222 42.01 45.48 47.21
C ASP A 222 40.87 46.22 46.46
N ALA A 223 40.16 47.11 47.15
CA ALA A 223 39.10 47.94 46.59
C ALA A 223 39.56 48.73 45.35
N GLN A 224 40.80 49.25 45.32
CA GLN A 224 41.33 49.96 44.16
C GLN A 224 41.61 49.01 42.99
N GLN A 225 42.12 47.81 43.27
CA GLN A 225 42.35 46.74 42.28
C GLN A 225 41.02 46.23 41.68
N ARG A 226 40.00 45.98 42.50
CA ARG A 226 38.66 45.58 42.05
C ARG A 226 38.03 46.62 41.14
N THR A 227 38.15 47.91 41.49
CA THR A 227 37.63 49.01 40.67
C THR A 227 38.34 49.10 39.31
N ARG A 228 39.66 48.86 39.25
CA ARG A 228 40.42 48.83 38.00
C ARG A 228 40.05 47.64 37.11
N LEU A 229 39.90 46.45 37.67
CA LEU A 229 39.46 45.26 36.93
C LEU A 229 38.02 45.41 36.43
N TRP A 230 37.13 45.97 37.25
CA TRP A 230 35.75 46.26 36.87
C TRP A 230 35.69 47.26 35.71
N LYS A 231 36.50 48.33 35.76
CA LYS A 231 36.59 49.30 34.66
C LYS A 231 37.03 48.64 33.35
N LEU A 232 38.05 47.78 33.39
CA LEU A 232 38.51 47.02 32.21
C LEU A 232 37.47 46.02 31.70
N GLU A 233 36.73 45.37 32.60
CA GLU A 233 35.65 44.45 32.25
C GLU A 233 34.45 45.18 31.63
N GLN A 234 34.13 46.39 32.12
CA GLN A 234 33.10 47.27 31.56
C GLN A 234 33.50 47.76 30.16
N GLU A 235 34.75 48.17 29.97
CA GLU A 235 35.28 48.57 28.66
C GLU A 235 35.29 47.40 27.67
N LEU A 236 35.73 46.21 28.10
CA LEU A 236 35.65 44.97 27.30
C LEU A 236 34.21 44.61 26.94
N PHE A 237 33.26 44.80 27.85
CA PHE A 237 31.83 44.56 27.58
C PHE A 237 31.27 45.52 26.53
N GLN A 238 31.60 46.83 26.61
CA GLN A 238 31.19 47.78 25.58
C GLN A 238 31.76 47.40 24.20
N ASP A 239 33.02 46.95 24.18
CA ASP A 239 33.64 46.47 22.94
C ASP A 239 32.98 45.20 22.39
N LYS A 240 32.60 44.25 23.27
CA LYS A 240 31.86 43.02 22.92
C LYS A 240 30.44 43.31 22.44
N LYS A 241 29.75 44.25 23.07
CA LYS A 241 28.40 44.66 22.68
C LYS A 241 28.40 45.27 21.27
N GLN A 242 29.31 46.21 21.02
CA GLN A 242 29.44 46.84 19.70
C GLN A 242 29.79 45.83 18.59
N ILE A 243 30.70 44.88 18.84
CA ILE A 243 31.02 43.87 17.82
C ILE A 243 29.86 42.90 17.57
N ASP A 244 29.08 42.54 18.59
CA ASP A 244 27.90 41.69 18.44
C ASP A 244 26.80 42.42 17.63
N GLU A 245 26.59 43.72 17.85
CA GLU A 245 25.69 44.56 17.04
C GLU A 245 26.13 44.62 15.57
N LEU A 246 27.42 44.85 15.31
CA LEU A 246 27.97 44.83 13.94
C LEU A 246 27.85 43.47 13.26
N LYS A 247 28.08 42.37 13.99
CA LYS A 247 27.92 41.00 13.45
C LYS A 247 26.46 40.67 13.14
N ILE A 248 25.51 41.18 13.94
CA ILE A 248 24.07 41.07 13.67
C ILE A 248 23.73 41.82 12.37
N GLU A 249 24.18 43.07 12.24
CA GLU A 249 23.96 43.90 11.05
C GLU A 249 24.57 43.27 9.78
N GLU A 250 25.79 42.70 9.85
CA GLU A 250 26.42 41.96 8.75
C GLU A 250 25.54 40.80 8.26
N ILE A 251 24.99 40.01 9.18
CA ILE A 251 24.13 38.86 8.86
C ILE A 251 22.80 39.32 8.26
N GLU A 252 22.23 40.43 8.73
CA GLU A 252 20.99 41.01 8.19
C GLU A 252 21.16 41.44 6.73
N TYR A 253 22.22 42.17 6.38
CA TYR A 253 22.51 42.51 4.98
C TYR A 253 22.78 41.27 4.11
N LYS A 254 23.49 40.27 4.66
CA LYS A 254 23.72 38.99 3.96
C LYS A 254 22.40 38.27 3.66
N ILE A 255 21.46 38.27 4.60
CA ILE A 255 20.12 37.70 4.42
C ILE A 255 19.37 38.43 3.31
N ASP A 256 19.42 39.75 3.26
CA ASP A 256 18.72 40.53 2.24
C ASP A 256 19.29 40.33 0.82
N ILE A 257 20.61 40.15 0.70
CA ILE A 257 21.25 39.73 -0.55
C ILE A 257 20.77 38.33 -0.97
N LEU A 258 20.72 37.38 -0.02
CA LEU A 258 20.26 36.02 -0.30
C LEU A 258 18.79 36.01 -0.74
N LYS A 259 17.92 36.83 -0.11
CA LYS A 259 16.52 37.02 -0.54
C LYS A 259 16.46 37.56 -1.98
N THR A 260 17.28 38.56 -2.30
CA THR A 260 17.33 39.17 -3.65
C THR A 260 17.79 38.16 -4.69
N LYS A 261 18.87 37.42 -4.42
CA LYS A 261 19.36 36.32 -5.29
C LYS A 261 18.31 35.22 -5.48
N GLN A 262 17.61 34.87 -4.40
CA GLN A 262 16.56 33.87 -4.45
C GLN A 262 15.38 34.33 -5.31
N LEU A 263 14.97 35.60 -5.20
CA LEU A 263 13.94 36.20 -6.04
C LEU A 263 14.34 36.12 -7.53
N ILE A 264 15.53 36.59 -7.89
CA ILE A 264 16.06 36.55 -9.27
C ILE A 264 16.07 35.11 -9.80
N ALA A 265 16.57 34.15 -9.02
CA ALA A 265 16.61 32.75 -9.42
C ALA A 265 15.21 32.14 -9.61
N ARG A 266 14.24 32.49 -8.76
CA ARG A 266 12.84 32.07 -8.92
C ARG A 266 12.19 32.67 -10.17
N LEU A 267 12.45 33.95 -10.46
CA LEU A 267 11.96 34.61 -11.68
C LEU A 267 12.52 33.93 -12.94
N ARG A 268 13.83 33.70 -13.00
CA ARG A 268 14.49 32.99 -14.11
C ARG A 268 13.96 31.57 -14.30
N ARG A 269 13.77 30.80 -13.22
CA ARG A 269 13.17 29.47 -13.26
C ARG A 269 11.78 29.50 -13.91
N ASP A 270 10.94 30.44 -13.50
CA ASP A 270 9.55 30.50 -13.97
C ASP A 270 9.46 30.90 -15.45
N ILE A 271 10.39 31.74 -15.93
CA ILE A 271 10.54 32.03 -17.36
C ILE A 271 10.98 30.81 -18.14
N ILE A 272 11.95 30.04 -17.62
CA ILE A 272 12.36 28.78 -18.27
C ILE A 272 11.17 27.81 -18.34
N LYS A 273 10.31 27.73 -17.31
CA LYS A 273 9.08 26.91 -17.37
C LYS A 273 8.13 27.34 -18.49
N GLU A 274 7.98 28.64 -18.70
CA GLU A 274 7.20 29.20 -19.82
C GLU A 274 7.85 28.89 -21.18
N VAL A 275 9.18 28.95 -21.27
CA VAL A 275 9.91 28.56 -22.49
C VAL A 275 9.76 27.06 -22.76
N ILE A 276 9.81 26.21 -21.73
CA ILE A 276 9.59 24.76 -21.84
C ILE A 276 8.21 24.44 -22.42
N SER A 277 7.15 25.10 -21.95
CA SER A 277 5.80 24.85 -22.48
C SER A 277 5.67 25.26 -23.95
N THR A 278 6.32 26.38 -24.33
CA THR A 278 6.36 26.88 -25.71
C THR A 278 7.17 25.97 -26.64
N VAL A 279 8.35 25.50 -26.19
CA VAL A 279 9.21 24.60 -26.97
C VAL A 279 8.57 23.21 -27.09
N LYS A 280 7.97 22.69 -26.01
CA LYS A 280 7.33 21.37 -25.99
C LYS A 280 6.19 21.26 -27.01
N SER A 281 5.33 22.28 -27.11
CA SER A 281 4.20 22.27 -28.04
C SER A 281 4.62 22.37 -29.51
N ALA A 282 5.81 22.90 -29.78
CA ALA A 282 6.35 23.07 -31.12
C ALA A 282 7.15 21.85 -31.63
N ILE A 283 7.47 20.88 -30.77
CA ILE A 283 8.27 19.70 -31.16
C ILE A 283 7.37 18.61 -31.74
N GLN A 284 7.70 18.19 -32.96
CA GLN A 284 7.13 17.02 -33.60
C GLN A 284 8.26 16.03 -33.89
N ILE A 285 8.15 14.82 -33.36
CA ILE A 285 9.11 13.73 -33.62
C ILE A 285 8.37 12.67 -34.42
N SER A 286 8.85 12.37 -35.62
CA SER A 286 8.28 11.30 -36.44
C SER A 286 8.91 9.94 -36.12
N GLU A 287 8.26 8.87 -36.56
CA GLU A 287 8.85 7.53 -36.46
C GLU A 287 10.12 7.38 -37.32
N ALA A 288 10.17 8.06 -38.46
CA ALA A 288 11.35 8.10 -39.32
C ALA A 288 12.57 8.70 -38.59
N ASP A 289 12.37 9.77 -37.80
CA ASP A 289 13.46 10.41 -37.05
C ASP A 289 14.07 9.50 -35.98
N VAL A 290 13.26 8.65 -35.35
CA VAL A 290 13.73 7.66 -34.37
C VAL A 290 14.46 6.52 -35.06
N SER A 291 13.95 6.05 -36.21
CA SER A 291 14.59 4.99 -36.99
C SER A 291 15.97 5.41 -37.51
N PHE A 292 16.08 6.62 -38.07
CA PHE A 292 17.34 7.18 -38.53
C PHE A 292 18.38 7.30 -37.40
N ALA A 293 17.94 7.73 -36.21
CA ALA A 293 18.82 7.81 -35.05
C ALA A 293 19.32 6.44 -34.58
N ARG A 294 18.50 5.38 -34.68
CA ARG A 294 18.92 4.00 -34.39
C ARG A 294 19.99 3.51 -35.38
N ASP A 295 19.81 3.78 -36.67
CA ASP A 295 20.80 3.42 -37.70
C ASP A 295 22.14 4.14 -37.49
N GLU A 296 22.11 5.43 -37.10
CA GLU A 296 23.32 6.18 -36.77
C GLU A 296 24.03 5.63 -35.52
N LEU A 297 23.27 5.20 -34.51
CA LEU A 297 23.81 4.53 -33.32
C LEU A 297 24.49 3.21 -33.67
N GLU A 298 23.93 2.41 -34.59
CA GLU A 298 24.56 1.16 -35.01
C GLU A 298 25.93 1.41 -35.68
N LYS A 299 26.03 2.43 -36.55
CA LYS A 299 27.32 2.84 -37.14
C LYS A 299 28.33 3.27 -36.07
N LYS A 300 27.90 4.04 -35.07
CA LYS A 300 28.77 4.46 -33.95
C LYS A 300 29.18 3.28 -33.06
N LYS A 301 28.29 2.32 -32.82
CA LYS A 301 28.60 1.07 -32.09
C LYS A 301 29.66 0.25 -32.82
N GLN A 302 29.60 0.15 -34.15
CA GLN A 302 30.62 -0.52 -34.96
C GLN A 302 31.99 0.17 -34.83
N GLN A 303 32.03 1.51 -34.91
CA GLN A 303 33.27 2.28 -34.70
C GLN A 303 33.84 2.11 -33.28
N SER A 304 32.98 2.20 -32.26
CA SER A 304 33.36 1.99 -30.86
C SER A 304 33.86 0.56 -30.60
N PHE A 305 33.27 -0.45 -31.25
CA PHE A 305 33.73 -1.84 -31.16
C PHE A 305 35.19 -2.01 -31.64
N VAL A 306 35.55 -1.38 -32.76
CA VAL A 306 36.93 -1.39 -33.27
C VAL A 306 37.90 -0.73 -32.28
N ILE A 307 37.52 0.41 -31.71
CA ILE A 307 38.34 1.14 -30.72
C ILE A 307 38.52 0.30 -29.44
N ARG A 308 37.43 -0.26 -28.89
CA ARG A 308 37.49 -1.09 -27.67
C ARG A 308 38.32 -2.35 -27.88
N ASN A 309 38.22 -3.01 -29.03
CA ASN A 309 39.06 -4.16 -29.35
C ASN A 309 40.54 -3.80 -29.43
N ARG A 310 40.89 -2.63 -29.99
CA ARG A 310 42.27 -2.14 -29.99
C ARG A 310 42.80 -1.96 -28.57
N TYR A 311 42.02 -1.35 -27.67
CA TYR A 311 42.42 -1.22 -26.26
C TYR A 311 42.58 -2.58 -25.57
N ARG A 312 41.66 -3.54 -25.80
CA ARG A 312 41.76 -4.90 -25.23
C ARG A 312 43.03 -5.62 -25.69
N GLN A 313 43.35 -5.56 -26.98
CA GLN A 313 44.60 -6.14 -27.52
C GLN A 313 45.85 -5.50 -26.91
N GLU A 314 45.85 -4.18 -26.72
CA GLU A 314 46.99 -3.47 -26.13
C GLU A 314 47.15 -3.79 -24.62
N ILE A 315 46.04 -3.95 -23.90
CA ILE A 315 46.03 -4.44 -22.50
C ILE A 315 46.63 -5.85 -22.42
N GLU A 316 46.29 -6.73 -23.36
CA GLU A 316 46.82 -8.10 -23.41
C GLU A 316 48.33 -8.12 -23.65
N LYS A 317 48.83 -7.33 -24.62
CA LYS A 317 50.27 -7.13 -24.85
C LYS A 317 50.99 -6.61 -23.62
N LEU A 318 50.43 -5.58 -22.96
CA LEU A 318 51.00 -5.03 -21.73
C LEU A 318 50.98 -6.05 -20.58
N THR A 319 49.99 -6.93 -20.53
CA THR A 319 49.90 -8.00 -19.51
C THR A 319 51.00 -9.05 -19.72
N LEU A 320 51.29 -9.40 -20.98
CA LEU A 320 52.39 -10.31 -21.30
C LEU A 320 53.75 -9.66 -21.00
N LEU A 321 53.92 -8.38 -21.30
CA LEU A 321 55.12 -7.61 -20.94
C LEU A 321 55.30 -7.49 -19.42
N GLN A 322 54.21 -7.22 -18.69
CA GLN A 322 54.21 -7.16 -17.23
C GLN A 322 54.71 -8.49 -16.65
N LYS A 323 54.18 -9.62 -17.11
CA LYS A 323 54.58 -10.97 -16.64
C LYS A 323 56.08 -11.23 -16.84
N LYS A 324 56.65 -10.81 -17.97
CA LYS A 324 58.10 -10.91 -18.22
C LYS A 324 58.92 -10.05 -17.24
N GLN A 325 58.46 -8.83 -16.97
CA GLN A 325 59.14 -7.92 -16.04
C GLN A 325 58.98 -8.37 -14.58
N ASP A 326 57.83 -8.91 -14.19
CA ASP A 326 57.60 -9.51 -12.86
C ASP A 326 58.53 -10.70 -12.61
N GLN A 327 58.77 -11.53 -13.63
CA GLN A 327 59.76 -12.62 -13.55
C GLN A 327 61.18 -12.09 -13.35
N ALA A 328 61.59 -11.08 -14.12
CA ALA A 328 62.90 -10.45 -13.97
C ALA A 328 63.07 -9.78 -12.59
N LEU A 329 62.02 -9.10 -12.10
CA LEU A 329 61.96 -8.51 -10.78
C LEU A 329 62.07 -9.56 -9.67
N THR A 330 61.40 -10.69 -9.81
CA THR A 330 61.48 -11.82 -8.85
C THR A 330 62.87 -12.44 -8.80
N ILE A 331 63.51 -12.62 -9.96
CA ILE A 331 64.88 -13.13 -10.05
C ILE A 331 65.85 -12.15 -9.39
N ALA A 332 65.75 -10.86 -9.70
CA ALA A 332 66.60 -9.83 -9.11
C ALA A 332 66.39 -9.70 -7.58
N SER A 333 65.15 -9.72 -7.11
CA SER A 333 64.81 -9.71 -5.68
C SER A 333 65.46 -10.87 -4.92
N LYS A 334 65.39 -12.09 -5.47
CA LYS A 334 66.04 -13.28 -4.88
C LYS A 334 67.56 -13.19 -4.92
N GLN A 335 68.13 -12.66 -5.99
CA GLN A 335 69.59 -12.52 -6.17
C GLN A 335 70.20 -11.52 -5.18
N TYR A 336 69.50 -10.41 -4.91
CA TYR A 336 70.00 -9.33 -4.04
C TYR A 336 69.39 -9.33 -2.63
N ASN A 337 68.55 -10.31 -2.29
CA ASN A 337 67.85 -10.44 -1.00
C ASN A 337 67.06 -9.19 -0.60
N VAL A 338 66.27 -8.64 -1.54
CA VAL A 338 65.41 -7.47 -1.35
C VAL A 338 63.94 -7.92 -1.42
N GLY A 339 63.15 -7.73 -0.37
CA GLY A 339 61.75 -8.18 -0.30
C GLY A 339 60.79 -7.37 -1.18
N LEU A 340 59.88 -8.02 -1.92
CA LEU A 340 59.02 -7.40 -2.95
C LEU A 340 57.73 -6.72 -2.44
N ASP A 341 57.53 -6.65 -1.12
CA ASP A 341 56.27 -6.18 -0.52
C ASP A 341 56.18 -4.63 -0.45
N LYS A 342 55.37 -4.09 0.48
CA LYS A 342 55.22 -2.63 0.76
C LYS A 342 56.53 -1.85 0.95
N GLU A 343 57.65 -2.54 1.09
CA GLU A 343 58.98 -2.02 1.35
C GLU A 343 59.67 -1.40 0.12
N LEU A 344 59.19 -1.69 -1.10
CA LEU A 344 59.77 -1.23 -2.36
C LEU A 344 58.98 -0.12 -3.06
N ASP A 345 57.75 0.12 -2.60
CA ASP A 345 56.93 1.29 -2.95
C ASP A 345 57.36 2.54 -2.14
N ASP A 346 58.20 2.36 -1.13
CA ASP A 346 58.67 3.37 -0.18
C ASP A 346 60.20 3.44 -0.24
N TRP A 347 60.73 4.48 -0.89
CA TRP A 347 62.17 4.65 -1.09
C TRP A 347 62.91 5.14 0.18
N SER A 348 62.23 5.16 1.34
CA SER A 348 62.76 5.67 2.61
C SER A 348 63.77 4.76 3.32
N LYS A 349 63.86 3.46 3.01
CA LYS A 349 64.79 2.52 3.69
C LYS A 349 66.26 2.85 3.42
N GLU A 350 67.09 2.74 4.47
CA GLU A 350 68.55 2.82 4.36
C GLU A 350 69.12 1.47 3.88
N PRO A 351 69.96 1.44 2.83
CA PRO A 351 70.63 0.21 2.40
C PRO A 351 71.69 -0.21 3.43
N LYS A 352 71.97 -1.50 3.57
CA LYS A 352 73.12 -2.00 4.36
C LYS A 352 74.41 -1.35 3.85
N GLU A 353 75.40 -1.09 4.72
CA GLU A 353 76.70 -0.44 4.43
C GLU A 353 77.62 -1.28 3.51
N THR A 354 77.13 -1.72 2.36
CA THR A 354 77.91 -2.44 1.33
C THR A 354 77.51 -1.95 -0.05
N VAL A 355 78.50 -1.82 -0.95
CA VAL A 355 78.29 -1.37 -2.34
C VAL A 355 77.29 -2.30 -3.08
N ALA A 356 77.33 -3.61 -2.82
CA ALA A 356 76.43 -4.58 -3.43
C ALA A 356 74.95 -4.44 -2.98
N ALA A 357 74.71 -4.03 -1.74
CA ALA A 357 73.36 -3.79 -1.23
C ALA A 357 72.72 -2.52 -1.82
N TYR A 358 73.52 -1.46 -2.01
CA TYR A 358 73.08 -0.25 -2.72
C TYR A 358 72.72 -0.56 -4.18
N LEU A 359 73.60 -1.24 -4.90
CA LEU A 359 73.37 -1.63 -6.29
C LEU A 359 72.13 -2.53 -6.42
N GLY A 360 71.99 -3.53 -5.54
CA GLY A 360 70.85 -4.45 -5.52
C GLY A 360 69.52 -3.73 -5.26
N LEU A 361 69.47 -2.81 -4.31
CA LEU A 361 68.27 -2.02 -4.02
C LEU A 361 67.84 -1.16 -5.21
N TYR A 362 68.77 -0.46 -5.86
CA TYR A 362 68.45 0.39 -7.01
C TYR A 362 68.08 -0.40 -8.28
N ILE A 363 68.68 -1.58 -8.49
CA ILE A 363 68.29 -2.48 -9.60
C ILE A 363 66.86 -2.98 -9.39
N VAL A 364 66.56 -3.52 -8.20
CA VAL A 364 65.22 -4.05 -7.88
C VAL A 364 64.18 -2.93 -7.87
N GLY A 365 64.51 -1.75 -7.33
CA GLY A 365 63.64 -0.57 -7.35
C GLY A 365 63.33 -0.06 -8.75
N ASN A 366 64.33 0.07 -9.62
CA ASN A 366 64.13 0.51 -11.00
C ASN A 366 63.31 -0.50 -11.85
N LEU A 367 63.43 -1.81 -11.54
CA LEU A 367 62.60 -2.86 -12.14
C LEU A 367 61.16 -2.81 -11.60
N ASN A 368 60.97 -2.58 -10.30
CA ASN A 368 59.64 -2.38 -9.70
C ASN A 368 58.93 -1.16 -10.32
N ASP A 369 59.63 -0.03 -10.47
CA ASP A 369 59.08 1.16 -11.13
C ASP A 369 58.70 0.92 -12.60
N GLN A 370 59.37 -0.02 -13.28
CA GLN A 370 59.03 -0.42 -14.65
C GLN A 370 57.77 -1.29 -14.69
N VAL A 371 57.62 -2.23 -13.75
CA VAL A 371 56.40 -3.02 -13.58
C VAL A 371 55.22 -2.11 -13.25
N LEU A 372 55.40 -1.20 -12.30
CA LEU A 372 54.39 -0.22 -11.91
C LEU A 372 54.00 0.69 -13.07
N LEU A 373 54.96 1.15 -13.89
CA LEU A 373 54.66 1.94 -15.09
C LEU A 373 53.79 1.17 -16.10
N ILE A 374 54.06 -0.12 -16.32
CA ILE A 374 53.22 -0.97 -17.18
C ILE A 374 51.81 -1.11 -16.58
N LYS A 375 51.71 -1.29 -15.25
CA LYS A 375 50.43 -1.33 -14.54
C LYS A 375 49.62 -0.04 -14.73
N ARG A 376 50.26 1.15 -14.63
CA ARG A 376 49.58 2.43 -14.89
C ARG A 376 49.10 2.60 -16.32
N LYS A 377 49.88 2.15 -17.31
CA LYS A 377 49.44 2.14 -18.71
C LYS A 377 48.18 1.28 -18.92
N LYS A 378 48.10 0.13 -18.24
CA LYS A 378 46.91 -0.71 -18.24
C LYS A 378 45.72 -0.02 -17.56
N ASP A 379 45.94 0.62 -16.42
CA ASP A 379 44.89 1.37 -15.70
C ASP A 379 44.29 2.47 -16.59
N LEU A 380 45.12 3.18 -17.38
CA LEU A 380 44.67 4.18 -18.35
C LEU A 380 43.81 3.58 -19.46
N LEU A 381 44.24 2.47 -20.06
CA LEU A 381 43.47 1.79 -21.11
C LEU A 381 42.13 1.26 -20.58
N ASN A 382 42.10 0.75 -19.34
CA ASN A 382 40.87 0.31 -18.68
C ASN A 382 39.91 1.49 -18.43
N ALA A 383 40.42 2.64 -17.98
CA ALA A 383 39.62 3.85 -17.81
C ALA A 383 39.07 4.37 -19.15
N GLN A 384 39.87 4.35 -20.22
CA GLN A 384 39.44 4.74 -21.57
C GLN A 384 38.39 3.79 -22.15
N LEU A 385 38.51 2.48 -21.86
CA LEU A 385 37.51 1.49 -22.25
C LEU A 385 36.17 1.74 -21.54
N ALA A 386 36.20 2.01 -20.24
CA ALA A 386 35.01 2.37 -19.47
C ALA A 386 34.34 3.66 -20.01
N LEU A 387 35.13 4.66 -20.42
CA LEU A 387 34.62 5.89 -21.03
C LEU A 387 33.91 5.63 -22.36
N GLU A 388 34.48 4.79 -23.24
CA GLU A 388 33.85 4.44 -24.51
C GLU A 388 32.55 3.64 -24.32
N GLU A 389 32.49 2.79 -23.30
CA GLU A 389 31.26 2.05 -22.94
C GLU A 389 30.15 2.99 -22.47
N GLU A 390 30.47 3.91 -21.56
CA GLU A 390 29.49 4.88 -21.06
C GLU A 390 29.03 5.89 -22.13
N LYS A 391 29.91 6.29 -23.07
CA LYS A 391 29.49 7.10 -24.24
C LYS A 391 28.44 6.39 -25.10
N MET A 392 28.58 5.08 -25.33
CA MET A 392 27.61 4.30 -26.11
C MET A 392 26.31 4.06 -25.35
N ARG A 393 26.41 3.85 -24.03
CA ARG A 393 25.24 3.76 -23.16
C ARG A 393 24.42 5.05 -23.18
N TYR A 394 25.09 6.20 -23.03
CA TYR A 394 24.46 7.52 -23.11
C TYR A 394 23.70 7.73 -24.43
N GLN A 395 24.33 7.43 -25.57
CA GLN A 395 23.68 7.59 -26.87
C GLN A 395 22.47 6.65 -27.05
N GLY A 396 22.56 5.41 -26.56
CA GLY A 396 21.42 4.48 -26.55
C GLY A 396 20.24 5.03 -25.77
N ILE A 397 20.49 5.51 -24.55
CA ILE A 397 19.45 6.06 -23.66
C ILE A 397 18.80 7.32 -24.24
N ILE A 398 19.56 8.20 -24.91
CA ILE A 398 18.98 9.36 -25.60
C ILE A 398 17.95 8.93 -26.65
N ILE A 399 18.26 7.92 -27.45
CA ILE A 399 17.39 7.45 -28.53
C ILE A 399 16.15 6.76 -27.96
N GLU A 400 16.31 5.98 -26.88
CA GLU A 400 15.17 5.39 -26.16
C GLU A 400 14.28 6.48 -25.54
N ALA A 401 14.87 7.50 -24.91
CA ALA A 401 14.13 8.63 -24.36
C ALA A 401 13.39 9.41 -25.47
N LYS A 402 14.00 9.54 -26.65
CA LYS A 402 13.37 10.15 -27.84
C LYS A 402 12.14 9.35 -28.31
N ASP A 403 12.22 8.02 -28.32
CA ASP A 403 11.09 7.13 -28.64
C ASP A 403 9.97 7.19 -27.59
N SER A 404 10.32 7.13 -26.29
CA SER A 404 9.34 7.27 -25.22
C SER A 404 8.66 8.65 -25.26
N PHE A 405 9.40 9.72 -25.54
CA PHE A 405 8.84 11.07 -25.68
C PHE A 405 7.94 11.22 -26.90
N ARG A 406 8.31 10.62 -28.04
CA ARG A 406 7.44 10.53 -29.24
C ARG A 406 6.09 9.92 -28.87
N LYS A 407 6.09 8.79 -28.16
CA LYS A 407 4.85 8.12 -27.72
C LYS A 407 4.00 9.06 -26.84
N ILE A 408 4.62 9.85 -25.97
CA ILE A 408 3.92 10.79 -25.07
C ILE A 408 3.23 11.90 -25.86
N VAL A 409 3.91 12.47 -26.86
CA VAL A 409 3.43 13.63 -27.64
C VAL A 409 2.44 13.24 -28.74
N SER A 410 2.59 12.05 -29.33
CA SER A 410 1.76 11.58 -30.46
C SER A 410 0.26 11.38 -30.16
N GLY A 411 -0.19 11.61 -28.92
CA GLY A 411 -1.61 11.51 -28.54
C GLY A 411 -2.15 10.08 -28.48
N VAL A 412 -1.32 9.06 -28.71
CA VAL A 412 -1.64 7.67 -28.38
C VAL A 412 -1.84 7.61 -26.87
N SER A 413 -3.06 7.31 -26.42
CA SER A 413 -3.36 7.20 -24.99
C SER A 413 -2.52 6.07 -24.40
N PHE A 414 -1.41 6.43 -23.79
CA PHE A 414 -0.68 5.57 -22.89
C PHE A 414 -1.67 4.98 -21.89
N SER A 415 -1.85 3.66 -21.92
CA SER A 415 -2.50 2.98 -20.80
C SER A 415 -1.64 3.16 -19.54
N GLU A 416 -2.26 3.24 -18.36
CA GLU A 416 -1.55 3.34 -17.08
C GLU A 416 -0.50 2.23 -16.91
N GLU A 417 -0.78 1.07 -17.49
CA GLU A 417 0.11 -0.09 -17.55
C GLU A 417 1.35 0.17 -18.41
N GLN A 418 1.20 0.75 -19.60
CA GLN A 418 2.34 1.13 -20.46
C GLN A 418 3.22 2.21 -19.83
N VAL A 419 2.63 3.20 -19.12
CA VAL A 419 3.41 4.20 -18.38
C VAL A 419 4.21 3.54 -17.26
N THR A 420 3.58 2.62 -16.53
CA THR A 420 4.21 1.91 -15.42
C THR A 420 5.34 0.99 -15.90
N GLN A 421 5.16 0.31 -17.04
CA GLN A 421 6.20 -0.50 -17.67
C GLN A 421 7.37 0.34 -18.17
N GLU A 422 7.12 1.44 -18.88
CA GLU A 422 8.16 2.37 -19.32
C GLU A 422 8.90 2.99 -18.12
N LYS A 423 8.19 3.37 -17.05
CA LYS A 423 8.82 3.88 -15.83
C LYS A 423 9.71 2.83 -15.16
N LYS A 424 9.24 1.58 -15.04
CA LYS A 424 10.02 0.45 -14.48
C LYS A 424 11.30 0.19 -15.28
N LYS A 425 11.24 0.32 -16.61
CA LYS A 425 12.42 0.23 -17.48
C LYS A 425 13.48 1.28 -17.12
N TYR A 426 13.08 2.55 -17.04
CA TYR A 426 14.00 3.65 -16.71
C TYR A 426 14.49 3.62 -15.25
N ASP A 427 13.64 3.21 -14.30
CA ASP A 427 14.03 3.02 -12.90
C ASP A 427 15.09 1.90 -12.75
N GLY A 428 14.94 0.82 -13.52
CA GLY A 428 15.95 -0.25 -13.61
C GLY A 428 17.29 0.25 -14.16
N LEU A 429 17.26 1.00 -15.26
CA LEU A 429 18.47 1.63 -15.84
C LEU A 429 19.13 2.59 -14.85
N LYS A 430 18.35 3.36 -14.10
CA LYS A 430 18.85 4.28 -13.07
C LYS A 430 19.52 3.53 -11.91
N ALA A 431 18.96 2.41 -11.48
CA ALA A 431 19.54 1.57 -10.44
C ALA A 431 20.89 0.97 -10.88
N GLU A 432 20.97 0.49 -12.12
CA GLU A 432 22.20 -0.02 -12.72
C GLU A 432 23.27 1.07 -12.85
N LEU A 433 22.89 2.29 -13.29
CA LEU A 433 23.79 3.46 -13.35
C LEU A 433 24.33 3.83 -11.96
N LYS A 434 23.49 3.86 -10.93
CA LYS A 434 23.93 4.13 -9.55
C LYS A 434 24.92 3.09 -9.03
N ALA A 435 24.69 1.81 -9.31
CA ALA A 435 25.63 0.76 -8.92
C ALA A 435 26.99 0.93 -9.62
N THR A 436 26.97 1.30 -10.90
CA THR A 436 28.18 1.60 -11.69
C THR A 436 28.90 2.86 -11.16
N ASP A 437 28.15 3.89 -10.75
CA ASP A 437 28.70 5.17 -10.27
C ASP A 437 29.50 4.99 -8.99
N VAL A 438 29.03 4.15 -8.07
CA VAL A 438 29.75 3.80 -6.83
C VAL A 438 31.09 3.11 -7.14
N ASP A 439 31.13 2.18 -8.08
CA ASP A 439 32.36 1.49 -8.48
C ASP A 439 33.35 2.46 -9.14
N ILE A 440 32.88 3.30 -10.07
CA ILE A 440 33.72 4.30 -10.75
C ILE A 440 34.25 5.35 -9.76
N ALA A 441 33.42 5.83 -8.83
CA ALA A 441 33.83 6.77 -7.79
C ALA A 441 34.90 6.17 -6.85
N ALA A 442 34.79 4.88 -6.51
CA ALA A 442 35.81 4.17 -5.73
C ALA A 442 37.15 4.08 -6.49
N ARG A 443 37.10 3.75 -7.79
CA ARG A 443 38.30 3.71 -8.66
C ARG A 443 38.94 5.09 -8.82
N GLN A 444 38.13 6.14 -8.96
CA GLN A 444 38.60 7.52 -9.02
C GLN A 444 39.30 7.93 -7.72
N SER A 445 38.69 7.65 -6.56
CA SER A 445 39.28 7.93 -5.25
C SER A 445 40.62 7.19 -5.06
N SER A 446 40.65 5.90 -5.41
CA SER A 446 41.87 5.09 -5.38
C SER A 446 42.97 5.65 -6.29
N ALA A 447 42.63 6.14 -7.49
CA ALA A 447 43.58 6.78 -8.40
C ALA A 447 44.14 8.10 -7.83
N ILE A 448 43.31 8.91 -7.16
CA ILE A 448 43.74 10.16 -6.50
C ILE A 448 44.69 9.87 -5.33
N GLU A 449 44.36 8.87 -4.51
CA GLU A 449 45.22 8.43 -3.41
C GLU A 449 46.58 7.95 -3.95
N LEU A 450 46.54 7.12 -4.99
CA LEU A 450 47.74 6.60 -5.64
C LEU A 450 48.62 7.72 -6.21
N LEU A 451 48.02 8.72 -6.86
CA LEU A 451 48.72 9.89 -7.36
C LEU A 451 49.41 10.68 -6.24
N THR A 452 48.74 10.78 -5.09
CA THR A 452 49.31 11.44 -3.90
C THR A 452 50.51 10.66 -3.36
N ARG A 453 50.43 9.32 -3.32
CA ARG A 453 51.56 8.46 -2.94
C ARG A 453 52.74 8.58 -3.91
N GLN A 454 52.48 8.58 -5.22
CA GLN A 454 53.53 8.72 -6.24
C GLN A 454 54.25 10.07 -6.17
N LYS A 455 53.54 11.16 -5.85
CA LYS A 455 54.17 12.47 -5.62
C LYS A 455 55.14 12.45 -4.43
N ARG A 456 54.79 11.73 -3.34
CA ARG A 456 55.68 11.55 -2.18
C ARG A 456 56.91 10.70 -2.54
N ALA A 457 56.71 9.58 -3.24
CA ALA A 457 57.81 8.72 -3.69
C ALA A 457 58.79 9.48 -4.61
N LEU A 458 58.31 10.39 -5.46
CA LEU A 458 59.17 11.24 -6.27
C LEU A 458 60.05 12.17 -5.42
N ASP A 459 59.54 12.70 -4.31
CA ASP A 459 60.32 13.54 -3.40
C ASP A 459 61.31 12.73 -2.56
N GLU A 460 60.98 11.49 -2.20
CA GLU A 460 61.89 10.54 -1.54
C GLU A 460 63.05 10.13 -2.45
N ILE A 461 62.81 9.83 -3.72
CA ILE A 461 63.87 9.50 -4.68
C ILE A 461 64.83 10.67 -4.89
N LYS A 462 64.33 11.92 -4.92
CA LYS A 462 65.20 13.10 -4.98
C LYS A 462 66.12 13.17 -3.76
N LYS A 463 65.59 12.95 -2.56
CA LYS A 463 66.39 12.90 -1.32
C LYS A 463 67.42 11.77 -1.37
N LYS A 464 67.03 10.58 -1.81
CA LYS A 464 67.96 9.43 -1.96
C LYS A 464 69.06 9.70 -2.98
N ARG A 465 68.78 10.44 -4.05
CA ARG A 465 69.79 10.88 -5.01
C ARG A 465 70.80 11.84 -4.36
N GLU A 466 70.33 12.79 -3.56
CA GLU A 466 71.20 13.72 -2.81
C GLU A 466 72.06 13.00 -1.76
N GLU A 467 71.48 12.02 -1.05
CA GLU A 467 72.19 11.15 -0.10
C GLU A 467 73.27 10.30 -0.81
N LEU A 468 72.92 9.68 -1.94
CA LEU A 468 73.86 8.91 -2.76
C LEU A 468 75.01 9.79 -3.26
N GLN A 469 74.73 11.04 -3.69
CA GLN A 469 75.75 12.00 -4.08
C GLN A 469 76.71 12.37 -2.94
N LYS A 470 76.23 12.46 -1.69
CA LYS A 470 77.10 12.69 -0.51
C LYS A 470 77.94 11.47 -0.15
N SER A 471 77.45 10.25 -0.41
CA SER A 471 78.16 8.99 -0.11
C SER A 471 79.37 8.69 -1.01
N ILE A 472 79.60 9.50 -2.07
CA ILE A 472 80.71 9.33 -3.02
C ILE A 472 82.08 9.46 -2.34
N SER A 473 82.21 10.37 -1.38
CA SER A 473 83.46 10.67 -0.67
C SER A 473 83.78 9.68 0.45
N THR A 474 82.82 8.84 0.84
CA THR A 474 82.94 7.89 1.96
C THR A 474 82.97 6.44 1.47
N MET A 475 81.88 5.95 0.88
CA MET A 475 81.64 4.53 0.57
C MET A 475 82.14 4.10 -0.81
N PHE A 476 82.06 4.97 -1.82
CA PHE A 476 82.39 4.65 -3.22
C PHE A 476 83.80 5.06 -3.65
N ARG A 477 84.70 5.32 -2.68
CA ARG A 477 86.05 5.87 -2.92
C ARG A 477 86.91 5.04 -3.89
N HIS A 478 86.67 3.74 -3.99
CA HIS A 478 87.36 2.80 -4.89
C HIS A 478 86.44 2.10 -5.92
N ASN A 479 85.15 2.51 -6.02
CA ASN A 479 84.10 1.84 -6.79
C ASN A 479 83.31 2.82 -7.69
N ALA A 480 84.02 3.56 -8.55
CA ALA A 480 83.43 4.59 -9.40
C ALA A 480 82.42 4.03 -10.43
N ARG A 481 82.62 2.79 -10.88
CA ARG A 481 81.74 2.14 -11.88
C ARG A 481 80.36 1.83 -11.29
N GLU A 482 80.33 1.23 -10.10
CA GLU A 482 79.10 0.88 -9.39
C GLU A 482 78.35 2.15 -8.94
N TYR A 483 79.06 3.20 -8.54
CA TYR A 483 78.48 4.52 -8.25
C TYR A 483 77.72 5.10 -9.45
N ASN A 484 78.37 5.15 -10.62
CA ASN A 484 77.76 5.66 -11.84
C ASN A 484 76.52 4.83 -12.24
N GLN A 485 76.57 3.51 -12.07
CA GLN A 485 75.41 2.64 -12.29
C GLN A 485 74.25 2.94 -11.34
N CYS A 486 74.51 3.14 -10.04
CA CYS A 486 73.48 3.53 -9.08
C CYS A 486 72.83 4.88 -9.45
N ILE A 487 73.63 5.85 -9.90
CA ILE A 487 73.14 7.17 -10.35
C ILE A 487 72.30 7.06 -11.63
N GLU A 488 72.69 6.22 -12.59
CA GLU A 488 71.88 5.96 -13.78
C GLU A 488 70.55 5.29 -13.44
N LEU A 489 70.57 4.30 -12.55
CA LEU A 489 69.36 3.57 -12.12
C LEU A 489 68.39 4.47 -11.36
N ILE A 490 68.88 5.35 -10.46
CA ILE A 490 68.03 6.27 -9.71
C ILE A 490 67.45 7.38 -10.59
N ASN A 491 68.20 7.85 -11.60
CA ASN A 491 67.69 8.78 -12.61
C ASN A 491 66.59 8.12 -13.48
N SER A 492 66.82 6.89 -13.93
CA SER A 492 65.82 6.08 -14.65
C SER A 492 64.55 5.85 -13.81
N ALA A 493 64.69 5.52 -12.51
CA ALA A 493 63.56 5.38 -11.60
C ALA A 493 62.77 6.70 -11.46
N GLN A 494 63.48 7.82 -11.30
CA GLN A 494 62.87 9.15 -11.22
C GLN A 494 62.06 9.49 -12.50
N GLU A 495 62.56 9.17 -13.69
CA GLU A 495 61.84 9.37 -14.95
C GLU A 495 60.61 8.46 -15.06
N LYS A 496 60.72 7.18 -14.67
CA LYS A 496 59.59 6.24 -14.66
C LYS A 496 58.49 6.69 -13.71
N ILE A 497 58.81 7.19 -12.52
CA ILE A 497 57.80 7.73 -11.59
C ILE A 497 57.15 9.00 -12.13
N ARG A 498 57.90 9.90 -12.79
CA ARG A 498 57.29 11.05 -13.47
C ARG A 498 56.30 10.62 -14.56
N ALA A 499 56.67 9.62 -15.37
CA ALA A 499 55.77 9.05 -16.38
C ALA A 499 54.54 8.38 -15.73
N GLN A 500 54.72 7.69 -14.60
CA GLN A 500 53.60 7.14 -13.82
C GLN A 500 52.65 8.25 -13.35
N ILE A 501 53.15 9.38 -12.83
CA ILE A 501 52.32 10.51 -12.39
C ILE A 501 51.53 11.12 -13.55
N ASP A 502 52.15 11.32 -14.73
CA ASP A 502 51.45 11.82 -15.92
C ASP A 502 50.31 10.87 -16.36
N ILE A 503 50.57 9.57 -16.38
CA ILE A 503 49.55 8.56 -16.70
C ILE A 503 48.45 8.54 -15.63
N SER A 504 48.79 8.58 -14.35
CA SER A 504 47.81 8.62 -13.26
C SER A 504 46.94 9.88 -13.30
N ASN A 505 47.49 11.04 -13.68
CA ASN A 505 46.69 12.26 -13.94
C ASN A 505 45.68 12.03 -15.06
N LYS A 506 46.10 11.40 -16.17
CA LYS A 506 45.20 11.05 -17.29
C LYS A 506 44.14 10.02 -16.89
N VAL A 507 44.47 9.07 -16.02
CA VAL A 507 43.51 8.12 -15.44
C VAL A 507 42.44 8.87 -14.64
N VAL A 508 42.86 9.78 -13.76
CA VAL A 508 41.93 10.60 -12.95
C VAL A 508 41.04 11.45 -13.85
N SER A 509 41.60 12.13 -14.86
CA SER A 509 40.79 12.93 -15.79
C SER A 509 39.82 12.07 -16.60
N THR A 510 40.23 10.88 -17.03
CA THR A 510 39.36 9.96 -17.78
C THR A 510 38.20 9.48 -16.91
N TYR A 511 38.43 9.14 -15.64
CA TYR A 511 37.34 8.79 -14.72
C TYR A 511 36.42 9.98 -14.40
N VAL A 512 36.93 11.21 -14.39
CA VAL A 512 36.09 12.42 -14.33
C VAL A 512 35.21 12.54 -15.59
N ASP A 513 35.73 12.24 -16.77
CA ASP A 513 34.92 12.22 -18.01
C ASP A 513 33.86 11.11 -17.99
N VAL A 514 34.17 9.95 -17.40
CA VAL A 514 33.21 8.86 -17.19
C VAL A 514 32.07 9.33 -16.28
N THR A 515 32.37 9.85 -15.09
CA THR A 515 31.35 10.33 -14.14
C THR A 515 30.53 11.47 -14.73
N ASN A 516 31.14 12.39 -15.48
CA ASN A 516 30.42 13.43 -16.21
C ASN A 516 29.44 12.86 -17.25
N THR A 517 29.83 11.80 -17.98
CA THR A 517 28.99 11.13 -18.97
C THR A 517 27.84 10.35 -18.30
N MET A 518 28.11 9.69 -17.17
CA MET A 518 27.09 9.02 -16.35
C MET A 518 26.11 10.02 -15.74
N GLY A 519 26.58 11.19 -15.32
CA GLY A 519 25.74 12.30 -14.86
C GLY A 519 24.78 12.77 -15.96
N LYS A 520 25.29 12.99 -17.18
CA LYS A 520 24.44 13.31 -18.34
C LYS A 520 23.41 12.22 -18.61
N THR A 521 23.79 10.95 -18.50
CA THR A 521 22.88 9.81 -18.69
C THR A 521 21.78 9.78 -17.63
N THR A 522 22.14 10.03 -16.37
CA THR A 522 21.19 10.13 -15.25
C THR A 522 20.21 11.27 -15.48
N HIS A 523 20.68 12.43 -15.96
CA HIS A 523 19.81 13.55 -16.33
C HIS A 523 18.83 13.20 -17.46
N GLN A 524 19.24 12.42 -18.45
CA GLN A 524 18.35 11.95 -19.52
C GLN A 524 17.24 11.04 -18.99
N ILE A 525 17.60 10.13 -18.08
CA ILE A 525 16.62 9.26 -17.41
C ILE A 525 15.67 10.09 -16.53
N ASP A 526 16.19 11.06 -15.78
CA ASP A 526 15.37 11.94 -14.93
C ASP A 526 14.42 12.81 -15.75
N PHE A 527 14.89 13.31 -16.89
CA PHE A 527 14.07 14.03 -17.85
C PHE A 527 12.90 13.16 -18.34
N ILE A 528 13.16 11.97 -18.90
CA ILE A 528 12.08 11.15 -19.47
C ILE A 528 11.14 10.57 -18.40
N THR A 529 11.65 10.23 -17.22
CA THR A 529 10.82 9.77 -16.10
C THR A 529 9.93 10.89 -15.55
N SER A 530 10.41 12.15 -15.55
CA SER A 530 9.60 13.30 -15.19
C SER A 530 8.48 13.57 -16.22
N GLU A 531 8.76 13.40 -17.51
CA GLU A 531 7.75 13.50 -18.57
C GLU A 531 6.74 12.35 -18.54
N LEU A 532 7.18 11.11 -18.26
CA LEU A 532 6.28 9.97 -18.03
C LEU A 532 5.39 10.18 -16.79
N ALA A 533 5.90 10.81 -15.73
CA ALA A 533 5.10 11.14 -14.54
C ALA A 533 4.04 12.24 -14.81
N ARG A 534 4.24 13.05 -15.85
CA ARG A 534 3.29 14.08 -16.31
C ARG A 534 2.22 13.52 -17.24
N VAL A 535 2.37 12.31 -17.77
CA VAL A 535 1.30 11.63 -18.53
C VAL A 535 0.09 11.50 -17.61
N PRO A 536 -1.10 11.97 -18.03
CA PRO A 536 -2.18 12.13 -17.09
C PRO A 536 -2.88 10.80 -16.79
N VAL A 537 -2.37 10.11 -15.77
CA VAL A 537 -2.95 8.90 -15.16
C VAL A 537 -4.20 9.26 -14.34
N VAL A 538 -5.01 8.28 -13.92
CA VAL A 538 -6.20 8.46 -13.06
C VAL A 538 -5.90 9.33 -11.82
N TRP A 539 -4.69 9.22 -11.28
CA TRP A 539 -4.20 9.94 -10.09
C TRP A 539 -3.56 11.31 -10.41
N HIS A 540 -3.41 11.68 -11.68
CA HIS A 540 -2.77 12.93 -12.06
C HIS A 540 -3.66 14.12 -11.72
N ARG A 541 -3.10 15.01 -10.91
CA ARG A 541 -3.74 16.27 -10.53
C ARG A 541 -3.26 17.38 -11.48
N PRO A 542 -4.17 18.11 -12.15
CA PRO A 542 -3.78 19.16 -13.08
C PRO A 542 -2.92 20.24 -12.42
N GLU A 543 -1.98 20.83 -13.17
CA GLU A 543 -1.05 21.86 -12.65
C GLU A 543 -1.76 23.12 -12.12
N TYR A 544 -2.94 23.44 -12.64
CA TYR A 544 -3.76 24.57 -12.17
C TYR A 544 -4.58 24.25 -10.91
N ALA A 545 -4.54 23.00 -10.40
CA ALA A 545 -5.26 22.62 -9.20
C ALA A 545 -4.59 23.21 -7.95
N ILE A 546 -5.41 23.58 -6.97
CA ILE A 546 -4.98 24.25 -5.73
C ILE A 546 -3.96 23.43 -4.96
N THR A 547 -2.75 23.90 -4.75
CA THR A 547 -1.73 23.14 -4.03
C THR A 547 -1.91 23.23 -2.51
N TRP A 548 -1.37 22.24 -1.78
CA TRP A 548 -1.31 22.32 -0.32
C TRP A 548 -0.46 23.50 0.17
N GLU A 549 0.58 23.86 -0.60
CA GLU A 549 1.39 25.04 -0.34
C GLU A 549 0.56 26.32 -0.50
N GLY A 550 -0.28 26.41 -1.54
CA GLY A 550 -1.23 27.51 -1.73
C GLY A 550 -2.20 27.67 -0.57
N ILE A 551 -2.75 26.57 -0.03
CA ILE A 551 -3.66 26.60 1.13
C ILE A 551 -2.93 27.09 2.40
N ASN A 552 -1.74 26.58 2.66
CA ASN A 552 -0.96 26.97 3.85
C ASN A 552 -0.48 28.43 3.80
N ASN A 553 -0.32 28.99 2.60
CA ASN A 553 0.09 30.37 2.40
C ASN A 553 -1.05 31.39 2.50
N ILE A 554 -2.33 30.95 2.58
CA ILE A 554 -3.48 31.87 2.70
C ILE A 554 -3.28 32.92 3.83
N PRO A 555 -2.92 32.56 5.07
CA PRO A 555 -2.76 33.55 6.14
C PRO A 555 -1.63 34.55 5.84
N VAL A 556 -0.53 34.06 5.27
CA VAL A 556 0.65 34.87 4.92
C VAL A 556 0.30 35.85 3.80
N ASP A 557 -0.37 35.38 2.76
CA ASP A 557 -0.78 36.17 1.60
C ASP A 557 -1.80 37.25 2.00
N VAL A 558 -2.78 36.91 2.83
CA VAL A 558 -3.76 37.86 3.35
C VAL A 558 -3.10 38.88 4.27
N GLN A 559 -2.19 38.46 5.16
CA GLN A 559 -1.48 39.37 6.06
C GLN A 559 -0.57 40.34 5.27
N ALA A 560 0.11 39.85 4.24
CA ALA A 560 0.91 40.68 3.34
C ALA A 560 0.04 41.71 2.61
N PHE A 561 -1.10 41.28 2.06
CA PHE A 561 -2.05 42.16 1.39
C PHE A 561 -2.61 43.25 2.32
N VAL A 562 -2.98 42.88 3.55
CA VAL A 562 -3.45 43.84 4.55
C VAL A 562 -2.34 44.82 4.95
N ALA A 563 -1.13 44.32 5.23
CA ALA A 563 0.01 45.16 5.57
C ALA A 563 0.31 46.18 4.46
N ASP A 564 0.29 45.73 3.20
CA ASP A 564 0.53 46.55 2.02
C ASP A 564 -0.55 47.62 1.79
N ILE A 565 -1.83 47.28 2.00
CA ILE A 565 -2.92 48.27 1.97
C ILE A 565 -2.75 49.28 3.11
N THR A 566 -2.43 48.83 4.33
CA THR A 566 -2.28 49.73 5.48
C THR A 566 -1.09 50.68 5.33
N SER A 567 0.04 50.22 4.78
CA SER A 567 1.19 51.09 4.52
C SER A 567 0.88 52.12 3.44
N HIS A 568 0.20 51.71 2.36
CA HIS A 568 -0.20 52.64 1.31
C HIS A 568 -1.23 53.66 1.80
N LEU A 569 -2.22 53.24 2.61
CA LEU A 569 -3.19 54.15 3.24
C LEU A 569 -2.53 55.16 4.18
N MET A 570 -1.51 54.75 4.95
CA MET A 570 -0.77 55.67 5.84
C MET A 570 0.18 56.62 5.10
N GLN A 571 0.59 56.29 3.88
CA GLN A 571 1.48 57.12 3.05
C GLN A 571 0.73 58.09 2.11
N ILE A 572 -0.61 58.09 2.10
CA ILE A 572 -1.39 59.01 1.26
C ILE A 572 -1.25 60.44 1.79
N ASN A 573 -0.35 61.23 1.21
CA ASN A 573 -0.32 62.67 1.39
C ASN A 573 -1.31 63.37 0.44
N LEU A 574 -1.99 64.42 0.91
CA LEU A 574 -2.93 65.22 0.11
C LEU A 574 -2.27 65.74 -1.19
N SER A 575 -0.96 66.00 -1.15
CA SER A 575 -0.15 66.46 -2.27
C SER A 575 0.01 65.43 -3.40
N ASP A 576 0.03 64.13 -3.11
CA ASP A 576 0.19 63.07 -4.12
C ASP A 576 -1.14 62.78 -4.84
N ILE A 577 -2.27 62.96 -4.16
CA ILE A 577 -3.59 62.99 -4.81
C ILE A 577 -3.67 64.19 -5.76
N VAL A 578 -3.25 65.39 -5.31
CA VAL A 578 -3.23 66.61 -6.15
C VAL A 578 -2.29 66.46 -7.35
N LYS A 579 -1.10 65.85 -7.18
CA LYS A 579 -0.18 65.54 -8.30
C LYS A 579 -0.74 64.48 -9.26
N SER A 580 -1.45 63.48 -8.73
CA SER A 580 -2.16 62.51 -9.57
C SER A 580 -3.23 63.19 -10.42
N PHE A 581 -3.97 64.16 -9.87
CA PHE A 581 -4.88 65.04 -10.62
C PHE A 581 -4.15 66.00 -11.58
N ALA A 582 -2.93 66.43 -11.28
CA ALA A 582 -2.13 67.28 -12.17
C ALA A 582 -1.70 66.55 -13.46
N VAL A 583 -1.46 65.23 -13.41
CA VAL A 583 -1.22 64.39 -14.60
C VAL A 583 -2.49 64.25 -15.46
N ILE A 584 -3.66 64.24 -14.83
CA ILE A 584 -4.96 64.22 -15.54
C ILE A 584 -5.07 65.48 -16.42
N TYR A 585 -4.67 66.64 -15.90
CA TYR A 585 -4.71 67.94 -16.60
C TYR A 585 -3.84 68.02 -17.86
N GLN A 586 -2.84 67.12 -18.01
CA GLN A 586 -1.95 67.07 -19.18
C GLN A 586 -2.59 66.39 -20.41
N GLN A 587 -3.78 65.77 -20.29
CA GLN A 587 -4.48 65.09 -21.41
C GLN A 587 -5.97 65.45 -21.49
N PRO A 588 -6.34 66.69 -21.89
CA PRO A 588 -7.72 67.18 -21.86
C PRO A 588 -8.69 66.37 -22.73
N GLY A 589 -8.22 65.82 -23.85
CA GLY A 589 -9.04 64.98 -24.73
C GLY A 589 -9.56 63.70 -24.07
N ARG A 590 -8.75 63.05 -23.22
CA ARG A 590 -9.19 61.82 -22.52
C ARG A 590 -10.24 62.10 -21.46
N ILE A 591 -10.10 63.22 -20.74
CA ILE A 591 -11.08 63.69 -19.76
C ILE A 591 -12.41 64.01 -20.44
N PHE A 592 -12.38 64.71 -21.57
CA PHE A 592 -13.58 65.06 -22.33
C PHE A 592 -14.37 63.82 -22.74
N TRP A 593 -13.70 62.81 -23.31
CA TRP A 593 -14.33 61.54 -23.66
C TRP A 593 -14.83 60.76 -22.43
N TRP A 594 -14.14 60.85 -21.30
CA TRP A 594 -14.59 60.26 -20.05
C TRP A 594 -15.90 60.88 -19.54
N PHE A 595 -16.01 62.21 -19.54
CA PHE A 595 -17.25 62.91 -19.18
C PHE A 595 -18.39 62.61 -20.15
N ILE A 596 -18.14 62.55 -21.46
CA ILE A 596 -19.16 62.16 -22.44
C ILE A 596 -19.69 60.75 -22.14
N LYS A 597 -18.80 59.77 -21.90
CA LYS A 597 -19.21 58.40 -21.58
C LYS A 597 -20.05 58.33 -20.30
N LEU A 598 -19.68 59.09 -19.26
CA LEU A 598 -20.47 59.20 -18.04
C LEU A 598 -21.81 59.90 -18.26
N ALA A 599 -21.86 60.97 -19.06
CA ALA A 599 -23.09 61.69 -19.38
C ALA A 599 -24.09 60.81 -20.16
N VAL A 600 -23.60 60.03 -21.12
CA VAL A 600 -24.40 59.04 -21.86
C VAL A 600 -24.95 57.97 -20.92
N LEU A 601 -24.14 57.47 -19.97
CA LEU A 601 -24.60 56.50 -18.97
C LEU A 601 -25.68 57.10 -18.05
N ILE A 602 -25.51 58.35 -17.60
CA ILE A 602 -26.51 59.04 -16.77
C ILE A 602 -27.82 59.20 -17.55
N LEU A 603 -27.75 59.63 -18.82
CA LEU A 603 -28.91 59.77 -19.70
C LEU A 603 -29.63 58.43 -19.87
N PHE A 604 -28.88 57.35 -20.12
CA PHE A 604 -29.42 56.00 -20.25
C PHE A 604 -30.12 55.55 -18.95
N LEU A 605 -29.48 55.72 -17.78
CA LEU A 605 -30.07 55.36 -16.49
C LEU A 605 -31.31 56.20 -16.17
N PHE A 606 -31.33 57.48 -16.55
CA PHE A 606 -32.50 58.35 -16.41
C PHE A 606 -33.68 57.88 -17.27
N ILE A 607 -33.42 57.58 -18.55
CA ILE A 607 -34.42 57.01 -19.46
C ILE A 607 -34.93 55.68 -18.89
N PHE A 608 -34.03 54.81 -18.43
CA PHE A 608 -34.40 53.53 -17.82
C PHE A 608 -35.31 53.71 -16.58
N LYS A 609 -34.98 54.66 -15.70
CA LYS A 609 -35.83 55.02 -14.53
C LYS A 609 -37.23 55.48 -14.96
N MET A 610 -37.32 56.26 -16.03
CA MET A 610 -38.57 56.80 -16.55
C MET A 610 -39.50 55.70 -17.06
N TYR A 611 -38.96 54.69 -17.77
CA TYR A 611 -39.76 53.59 -18.33
C TYR A 611 -39.98 52.42 -17.36
N LEU A 612 -39.23 52.33 -16.26
CA LEU A 612 -39.33 51.25 -15.27
C LEU A 612 -40.75 51.01 -14.73
N PRO A 613 -41.54 52.04 -14.34
CA PRO A 613 -42.91 51.84 -13.86
C PRO A 613 -43.84 51.27 -14.95
N THR A 614 -43.67 51.72 -16.19
CA THR A 614 -44.46 51.24 -17.34
C THR A 614 -44.18 49.76 -17.60
N ILE A 615 -42.90 49.35 -17.59
CA ILE A 615 -42.49 47.95 -17.78
C ILE A 615 -43.06 47.07 -16.65
N ILE A 616 -42.98 47.51 -15.39
CA ILE A 616 -43.53 46.79 -14.24
C ILE A 616 -45.06 46.63 -14.40
N SER A 617 -45.77 47.67 -14.82
CA SER A 617 -47.22 47.62 -15.03
C SER A 617 -47.64 46.63 -16.12
N ILE A 618 -46.84 46.50 -17.19
CA ILE A 618 -47.06 45.53 -18.26
C ILE A 618 -46.88 44.10 -17.74
N LEU A 619 -45.83 43.85 -16.93
CA LEU A 619 -45.56 42.52 -16.37
C LEU A 619 -46.67 42.03 -15.43
N PHE A 620 -47.32 42.93 -14.68
CA PHE A 620 -48.48 42.59 -13.86
C PHE A 620 -49.77 42.35 -14.66
N ARG A 621 -49.86 42.84 -15.90
CA ARG A 621 -51.05 42.72 -16.76
C ARG A 621 -51.06 41.47 -17.65
N VAL A 622 -50.00 40.66 -17.64
CA VAL A 622 -49.92 39.46 -18.49
C VAL A 622 -50.98 38.43 -18.04
N PRO A 623 -51.92 38.04 -18.93
CA PRO A 623 -52.96 37.05 -18.60
C PRO A 623 -52.36 35.66 -18.34
N GLU A 624 -53.12 34.78 -17.68
CA GLU A 624 -52.70 33.42 -17.27
C GLU A 624 -52.47 32.46 -18.46
N ILE A 625 -51.55 32.76 -19.38
CA ILE A 625 -51.20 31.93 -20.55
C ILE A 625 -50.30 30.73 -20.14
N GLY A 626 -50.32 30.35 -18.86
CA GLY A 626 -49.56 29.22 -18.30
C GLY A 626 -48.74 29.60 -17.06
N TRP A 627 -48.64 28.66 -16.13
CA TRP A 627 -47.98 28.84 -14.82
C TRP A 627 -46.52 29.32 -14.94
N ALA A 628 -45.76 28.80 -15.90
CA ALA A 628 -44.35 29.15 -16.10
C ALA A 628 -44.14 30.60 -16.61
N ILE A 629 -45.03 31.09 -17.48
CA ILE A 629 -44.95 32.45 -18.02
C ILE A 629 -45.34 33.44 -16.93
N ARG A 630 -46.43 33.17 -16.20
CA ARG A 630 -46.89 34.00 -15.08
C ARG A 630 -45.85 34.13 -13.97
N THR A 631 -45.26 33.02 -13.54
CA THR A 631 -44.20 33.00 -12.51
C THR A 631 -42.97 33.79 -12.95
N SER A 632 -42.54 33.62 -14.22
CA SER A 632 -41.40 34.35 -14.78
C SER A 632 -41.67 35.86 -14.87
N CYS A 633 -42.86 36.27 -15.32
CA CYS A 633 -43.26 37.68 -15.37
C CYS A 633 -43.32 38.31 -13.98
N LEU A 634 -43.87 37.59 -12.99
CA LEU A 634 -43.91 38.05 -11.60
C LEU A 634 -42.52 38.13 -10.96
N LEU A 635 -41.62 37.20 -11.27
CA LEU A 635 -40.24 37.23 -10.79
C LEU A 635 -39.50 38.43 -11.36
N LEU A 636 -39.67 38.69 -12.67
CA LEU A 636 -39.12 39.88 -13.31
C LEU A 636 -39.72 41.16 -12.71
N ALA A 637 -41.02 41.18 -12.42
CA ALA A 637 -41.66 42.30 -11.73
C ALA A 637 -41.12 42.50 -10.31
N ALA A 638 -40.86 41.42 -9.56
CA ALA A 638 -40.24 41.49 -8.23
C ALA A 638 -38.82 42.09 -8.27
N LEU A 639 -38.02 41.71 -9.27
CA LEU A 639 -36.69 42.28 -9.52
C LEU A 639 -36.76 43.77 -9.89
N LEU A 640 -37.62 44.14 -10.84
CA LEU A 640 -37.73 45.52 -11.30
C LEU A 640 -38.32 46.44 -10.22
N THR A 641 -39.28 45.98 -9.42
CA THR A 641 -39.82 46.75 -8.28
C THR A 641 -38.75 47.01 -7.22
N PHE A 642 -37.85 46.05 -6.99
CA PHE A 642 -36.71 46.24 -6.11
C PHE A 642 -35.72 47.28 -6.67
N ILE A 643 -35.38 47.17 -7.95
CA ILE A 643 -34.53 48.15 -8.65
C ILE A 643 -35.16 49.54 -8.61
N GLN A 644 -36.47 49.66 -8.81
CA GLN A 644 -37.19 50.93 -8.73
C GLN A 644 -37.09 51.55 -7.33
N ARG A 645 -37.28 50.74 -6.28
CA ARG A 645 -37.25 51.19 -4.89
C ARG A 645 -35.87 51.67 -4.45
N TYR A 646 -34.81 51.01 -4.93
CA TYR A 646 -33.42 51.32 -4.56
C TYR A 646 -32.62 51.94 -5.72
N PHE A 647 -33.31 52.58 -6.66
CA PHE A 647 -32.70 53.07 -7.90
C PHE A 647 -31.51 54.01 -7.65
N LEU A 648 -31.63 54.95 -6.70
CA LEU A 648 -30.57 55.91 -6.37
C LEU A 648 -29.30 55.22 -5.88
N TRP A 649 -29.46 54.15 -5.08
CA TRP A 649 -28.36 53.37 -4.54
C TRP A 649 -27.64 52.65 -5.70
N PHE A 650 -28.37 51.90 -6.52
CA PHE A 650 -27.80 51.26 -7.72
C PHE A 650 -27.11 52.26 -8.65
N PHE A 651 -27.74 53.42 -8.88
CA PHE A 651 -27.18 54.49 -9.70
C PHE A 651 -25.84 54.96 -9.17
N LEU A 652 -25.73 55.23 -7.86
CA LEU A 652 -24.47 55.64 -7.22
C LEU A 652 -23.37 54.60 -7.42
N TRP A 653 -23.68 53.31 -7.22
CA TRP A 653 -22.70 52.25 -7.39
C TRP A 653 -22.27 52.08 -8.87
N ILE A 654 -23.23 52.05 -9.80
CA ILE A 654 -22.97 51.95 -11.25
C ILE A 654 -22.16 53.16 -11.74
N PHE A 655 -22.48 54.35 -11.25
CA PHE A 655 -21.76 55.58 -11.57
C PHE A 655 -20.31 55.51 -11.10
N CYS A 656 -20.06 55.13 -9.83
CA CYS A 656 -18.71 54.97 -9.29
C CYS A 656 -17.92 53.87 -10.02
N PHE A 657 -18.56 52.74 -10.32
CA PHE A 657 -17.93 51.66 -11.10
C PHE A 657 -17.57 52.12 -12.52
N ALA A 658 -18.50 52.79 -13.22
CA ALA A 658 -18.28 53.29 -14.57
C ALA A 658 -17.23 54.41 -14.62
N ALA A 659 -17.18 55.28 -13.60
CA ALA A 659 -16.15 56.30 -13.46
C ALA A 659 -14.75 55.68 -13.42
N LEU A 660 -14.58 54.59 -12.66
CA LEU A 660 -13.34 53.81 -12.56
C LEU A 660 -13.05 52.97 -13.82
N PHE A 661 -14.09 52.48 -14.51
CA PHE A 661 -13.94 51.67 -15.71
C PHE A 661 -13.56 52.51 -16.94
N PHE A 662 -14.15 53.68 -17.11
CA PHE A 662 -13.87 54.56 -18.24
C PHE A 662 -12.54 55.32 -18.12
N TYR A 663 -11.96 55.40 -16.92
CA TYR A 663 -10.67 56.07 -16.67
C TYR A 663 -9.69 55.14 -15.96
N THR A 664 -8.52 54.91 -16.57
CA THR A 664 -7.45 54.13 -15.95
C THR A 664 -6.63 55.00 -14.99
N PHE A 665 -6.84 54.83 -13.69
CA PHE A 665 -6.03 55.51 -12.67
C PHE A 665 -4.63 54.90 -12.61
N ALA A 666 -3.60 55.74 -12.46
CA ALA A 666 -2.22 55.30 -12.35
C ALA A 666 -1.96 54.48 -11.06
N ASN A 667 -2.71 54.79 -10.00
CA ASN A 667 -2.59 54.10 -8.72
C ASN A 667 -3.61 52.92 -8.65
N PRO A 668 -3.15 51.65 -8.61
CA PRO A 668 -4.03 50.48 -8.56
C PRO A 668 -4.83 50.38 -7.25
N TYR A 669 -4.37 50.99 -6.15
CA TYR A 669 -5.04 50.92 -4.85
C TYR A 669 -6.40 51.64 -4.83
N VAL A 670 -6.65 52.56 -5.76
CA VAL A 670 -7.98 53.18 -5.94
C VAL A 670 -9.03 52.12 -6.29
N TYR A 671 -8.67 51.18 -7.16
CA TYR A 671 -9.53 50.06 -7.52
C TYR A 671 -9.69 49.07 -6.36
N VAL A 672 -8.59 48.76 -5.66
CA VAL A 672 -8.60 47.88 -4.47
C VAL A 672 -9.58 48.42 -3.42
N PHE A 673 -9.48 49.72 -3.10
CA PHE A 673 -10.36 50.38 -2.14
C PHE A 673 -11.83 50.34 -2.58
N PHE A 674 -12.11 50.65 -3.86
CA PHE A 674 -13.46 50.56 -4.41
C PHE A 674 -14.07 49.17 -4.24
N TYR A 675 -13.32 48.10 -4.56
CA TYR A 675 -13.82 46.73 -4.43
C TYR A 675 -14.04 46.34 -2.97
N LEU A 676 -13.19 46.77 -2.03
CA LEU A 676 -13.37 46.50 -0.59
C LEU A 676 -14.60 47.22 -0.01
N VAL A 677 -14.81 48.50 -0.33
CA VAL A 677 -16.01 49.25 0.09
C VAL A 677 -17.27 48.66 -0.54
N THR A 678 -17.17 48.20 -1.79
CA THR A 678 -18.27 47.53 -2.50
C THR A 678 -18.77 46.28 -1.79
N ILE A 679 -17.91 45.54 -1.06
CA ILE A 679 -18.33 44.37 -0.28
C ILE A 679 -19.39 44.78 0.75
N VAL A 680 -19.07 45.76 1.61
CA VAL A 680 -19.99 46.21 2.68
C VAL A 680 -21.30 46.73 2.09
N TYR A 681 -21.18 47.50 1.01
CA TYR A 681 -22.30 48.06 0.28
C TYR A 681 -23.24 46.98 -0.28
N LEU A 682 -22.69 45.99 -1.01
CA LEU A 682 -23.47 44.93 -1.64
C LEU A 682 -24.04 43.94 -0.62
N LEU A 683 -23.39 43.73 0.52
CA LEU A 683 -23.94 42.91 1.62
C LEU A 683 -25.22 43.51 2.20
N TYR A 684 -25.22 44.81 2.48
CA TYR A 684 -26.43 45.53 2.90
C TYR A 684 -27.54 45.43 1.85
N PHE A 685 -27.15 45.55 0.58
CA PHE A 685 -28.07 45.50 -0.53
C PHE A 685 -28.69 44.11 -0.75
N ALA A 686 -27.88 43.06 -0.66
CA ALA A 686 -28.31 41.67 -0.70
C ALA A 686 -29.29 41.35 0.45
N TYR A 687 -29.02 41.83 1.67
CA TYR A 687 -29.95 41.70 2.80
C TYR A 687 -31.33 42.30 2.48
N ARG A 688 -31.37 43.53 1.94
CA ARG A 688 -32.62 44.19 1.53
C ARG A 688 -33.33 43.44 0.40
N PHE A 689 -32.57 42.91 -0.56
CA PHE A 689 -33.08 42.14 -1.68
C PHE A 689 -33.80 40.87 -1.23
N ILE A 690 -33.18 40.11 -0.33
CA ILE A 690 -33.71 38.85 0.18
C ILE A 690 -35.04 39.09 0.92
N ILE A 691 -35.11 40.12 1.78
CA ILE A 691 -36.34 40.50 2.48
C ILE A 691 -37.43 40.92 1.49
N HIS A 692 -37.08 41.73 0.48
CA HIS A 692 -38.04 42.18 -0.53
C HIS A 692 -38.65 41.00 -1.29
N ILE A 693 -37.81 40.05 -1.72
CA ILE A 693 -38.26 38.87 -2.44
C ILE A 693 -39.16 37.97 -1.56
N ALA A 694 -38.80 37.74 -0.29
CA ALA A 694 -39.60 36.93 0.63
C ALA A 694 -40.98 37.55 0.89
N LEU A 695 -41.01 38.88 1.13
CA LEU A 695 -42.27 39.62 1.30
C LEU A 695 -43.11 39.65 0.03
N PHE A 696 -42.48 39.79 -1.15
CA PHE A 696 -43.17 39.76 -2.44
C PHE A 696 -43.82 38.39 -2.69
N ASN A 697 -43.10 37.30 -2.42
CA ASN A 697 -43.63 35.95 -2.56
C ASN A 697 -44.84 35.73 -1.63
N LYS A 698 -44.75 36.17 -0.37
CA LYS A 698 -45.86 36.12 0.60
C LYS A 698 -47.07 36.96 0.16
N LYS A 699 -46.85 38.12 -0.46
CA LYS A 699 -47.92 39.01 -0.93
C LYS A 699 -48.68 38.46 -2.14
N HIS A 700 -48.01 37.64 -2.96
CA HIS A 700 -48.58 37.03 -4.15
C HIS A 700 -48.79 35.52 -3.94
N ASP A 701 -49.34 35.13 -2.78
CA ASP A 701 -49.78 33.76 -2.48
C ASP A 701 -48.74 32.65 -2.76
N TYR A 702 -47.46 32.91 -2.46
CA TYR A 702 -46.38 31.92 -2.59
C TYR A 702 -46.17 31.39 -4.02
N VAL A 703 -46.34 32.26 -5.02
CA VAL A 703 -46.21 31.91 -6.45
C VAL A 703 -44.81 31.39 -6.85
N PHE A 704 -43.72 31.86 -6.22
CA PHE A 704 -42.37 31.43 -6.59
C PHE A 704 -41.96 30.11 -5.94
N TRP A 705 -42.32 29.93 -4.67
CA TRP A 705 -42.11 28.69 -3.92
C TRP A 705 -43.07 28.64 -2.74
N THR A 706 -43.32 27.43 -2.25
CA THR A 706 -44.30 27.14 -1.19
C THR A 706 -43.90 27.74 0.16
N SER A 707 -44.89 28.00 1.01
CA SER A 707 -44.69 28.52 2.37
C SER A 707 -43.78 27.64 3.22
N ALA A 708 -43.82 26.33 3.04
CA ALA A 708 -42.94 25.38 3.73
C ALA A 708 -41.46 25.48 3.27
N PHE A 709 -41.21 25.93 2.04
CA PHE A 709 -39.86 26.06 1.49
C PHE A 709 -39.25 27.47 1.69
N ASP A 710 -40.07 28.46 2.06
CA ASP A 710 -39.70 29.87 2.10
C ASP A 710 -38.50 30.17 3.01
N GLN A 711 -38.53 29.69 4.25
CA GLN A 711 -37.43 29.90 5.20
C GLN A 711 -36.11 29.27 4.72
N ARG A 712 -36.19 28.06 4.17
CA ARG A 712 -35.03 27.33 3.66
C ARG A 712 -34.43 28.03 2.44
N PHE A 713 -35.27 28.45 1.49
CA PHE A 713 -34.83 29.20 0.31
C PHE A 713 -34.13 30.49 0.70
N VAL A 714 -34.75 31.28 1.59
CA VAL A 714 -34.20 32.54 2.09
C VAL A 714 -32.83 32.34 2.76
N PHE A 715 -32.71 31.32 3.62
CA PHE A 715 -31.44 31.01 4.29
C PHE A 715 -30.33 30.63 3.30
N ILE A 716 -30.62 29.75 2.35
CA ILE A 716 -29.64 29.28 1.36
C ILE A 716 -29.23 30.41 0.41
N LEU A 717 -30.20 31.16 -0.11
CA LEU A 717 -29.95 32.29 -1.00
C LEU A 717 -29.14 33.38 -0.29
N SER A 718 -29.44 33.66 0.98
CA SER A 718 -28.69 34.60 1.82
C SER A 718 -27.22 34.19 1.97
N THR A 719 -26.99 32.94 2.37
CA THR A 719 -25.64 32.41 2.56
C THR A 719 -24.83 32.44 1.25
N LEU A 720 -25.47 32.04 0.13
CA LEU A 720 -24.85 32.06 -1.19
C LEU A 720 -24.47 33.49 -1.63
N LEU A 721 -25.41 34.44 -1.54
CA LEU A 721 -25.17 35.82 -1.96
C LEU A 721 -24.07 36.48 -1.13
N TYR A 722 -24.11 36.34 0.20
CA TYR A 722 -23.08 36.93 1.06
C TYR A 722 -21.70 36.35 0.79
N ALA A 723 -21.58 35.03 0.68
CA ALA A 723 -20.31 34.39 0.36
C ALA A 723 -19.79 34.83 -1.02
N THR A 724 -20.67 34.83 -2.04
CA THR A 724 -20.29 35.19 -3.42
C THR A 724 -19.80 36.64 -3.50
N ILE A 725 -20.49 37.58 -2.85
CA ILE A 725 -20.11 38.99 -2.81
C ILE A 725 -18.75 39.15 -2.13
N ILE A 726 -18.56 38.59 -0.94
CA ILE A 726 -17.29 38.70 -0.22
C ILE A 726 -16.16 38.13 -1.07
N ILE A 727 -16.34 36.92 -1.59
CA ILE A 727 -15.29 36.19 -2.30
C ILE A 727 -14.90 36.86 -3.62
N LEU A 728 -15.87 37.22 -4.48
CA LEU A 728 -15.56 37.77 -5.81
C LEU A 728 -14.90 39.14 -5.73
N PHE A 729 -15.40 40.02 -4.86
CA PHE A 729 -14.90 41.38 -4.72
C PHE A 729 -13.57 41.42 -3.97
N PHE A 730 -13.40 40.60 -2.93
CA PHE A 730 -12.10 40.45 -2.25
C PHE A 730 -11.06 39.85 -3.19
N ARG A 731 -11.43 38.83 -3.99
CA ARG A 731 -10.57 38.28 -5.04
C ARG A 731 -10.12 39.36 -6.03
N GLN A 732 -11.04 40.19 -6.50
CA GLN A 732 -10.71 41.25 -7.46
C GLN A 732 -9.78 42.30 -6.84
N ALA A 733 -10.02 42.69 -5.59
CA ALA A 733 -9.13 43.57 -4.84
C ALA A 733 -7.73 42.96 -4.68
N PHE A 734 -7.64 41.67 -4.39
CA PHE A 734 -6.38 40.96 -4.19
C PHE A 734 -5.55 40.82 -5.48
N ILE A 735 -6.19 40.50 -6.61
CA ILE A 735 -5.53 40.41 -7.93
C ILE A 735 -4.84 41.74 -8.29
N LEU A 736 -5.45 42.87 -7.91
CA LEU A 736 -4.93 44.20 -8.17
C LEU A 736 -3.78 44.60 -7.23
N GLY A 737 -3.59 43.90 -6.10
CA GLY A 737 -2.56 44.15 -5.09
C GLY A 737 -1.13 43.68 -5.45
N ASN A 738 -0.82 43.44 -6.72
CA ASN A 738 0.51 43.03 -7.21
C ASN A 738 1.04 41.65 -6.74
N TYR A 739 0.19 40.78 -6.20
CA TYR A 739 0.53 39.40 -5.78
C TYR A 739 0.42 38.38 -6.93
N ARG A 740 1.14 38.63 -8.04
CA ARG A 740 1.04 37.87 -9.32
C ARG A 740 1.24 36.35 -9.24
N ARG A 741 1.68 35.79 -8.11
CA ARG A 741 1.97 34.35 -7.94
C ARG A 741 1.28 33.70 -6.73
N SER A 742 0.36 34.39 -6.06
CA SER A 742 -0.44 33.77 -5.01
C SER A 742 -1.56 32.92 -5.64
N GLU A 743 -1.78 31.72 -5.10
CA GLU A 743 -2.90 30.85 -5.48
C GLU A 743 -4.24 31.31 -4.88
N LEU A 744 -4.23 32.30 -3.97
CA LEU A 744 -5.40 32.77 -3.23
C LEU A 744 -6.58 33.14 -4.13
N PRO A 745 -6.42 33.86 -5.27
CA PRO A 745 -7.53 34.17 -6.17
C PRO A 745 -8.22 32.93 -6.75
N THR A 746 -7.45 31.87 -7.04
CA THR A 746 -7.97 30.60 -7.58
C THR A 746 -8.65 29.81 -6.47
N ILE A 747 -8.08 29.81 -5.26
CA ILE A 747 -8.67 29.19 -4.07
C ILE A 747 -10.02 29.81 -3.75
N LEU A 748 -10.09 31.13 -3.72
CA LEU A 748 -11.32 31.89 -3.51
C LEU A 748 -12.39 31.52 -4.53
N LEU A 749 -12.02 31.49 -5.81
CA LEU A 749 -12.95 31.11 -6.87
C LEU A 749 -13.46 29.66 -6.71
N ALA A 750 -12.58 28.73 -6.33
CA ALA A 750 -12.97 27.34 -6.06
C ALA A 750 -13.91 27.21 -4.86
N ILE A 751 -13.65 27.94 -3.77
CA ILE A 751 -14.53 28.00 -2.59
C ILE A 751 -15.91 28.51 -3.01
N ASN A 752 -15.96 29.59 -3.80
CA ASN A 752 -17.23 30.13 -4.28
C ASN A 752 -18.03 29.09 -5.11
N PHE A 753 -17.35 28.37 -5.99
CA PHE A 753 -17.98 27.32 -6.79
C PHE A 753 -18.50 26.16 -5.93
N ILE A 754 -17.74 25.75 -4.91
CA ILE A 754 -18.17 24.72 -3.95
C ILE A 754 -19.41 25.19 -3.19
N ILE A 755 -19.41 26.42 -2.69
CA ILE A 755 -20.56 27.01 -1.99
C ILE A 755 -21.78 27.04 -2.91
N PHE A 756 -21.63 27.48 -4.16
CA PHE A 756 -22.70 27.48 -5.15
C PHE A 756 -23.30 26.09 -5.37
N GLN A 757 -22.46 25.06 -5.55
CA GLN A 757 -22.91 23.68 -5.72
C GLN A 757 -23.65 23.15 -4.48
N ILE A 758 -23.11 23.39 -3.28
CA ILE A 758 -23.76 22.99 -2.02
C ILE A 758 -25.10 23.70 -1.86
N SER A 759 -25.19 25.00 -2.17
CA SER A 759 -26.43 25.76 -2.14
C SER A 759 -27.47 25.20 -3.10
N LEU A 760 -27.09 24.80 -4.32
CA LEU A 760 -28.02 24.21 -5.30
C LEU A 760 -28.57 22.87 -4.82
N ILE A 761 -27.73 22.02 -4.24
CA ILE A 761 -28.14 20.74 -3.64
C ILE A 761 -29.06 20.97 -2.42
N ALA A 762 -28.69 21.95 -1.58
CA ALA A 762 -29.47 22.31 -0.41
C ALA A 762 -30.84 22.89 -0.76
N LEU A 763 -31.08 23.35 -1.99
CA LEU A 763 -32.41 23.76 -2.46
C LEU A 763 -33.32 22.57 -2.81
N ILE A 764 -32.77 21.38 -3.03
CA ILE A 764 -33.59 20.20 -3.33
C ILE A 764 -34.19 19.64 -2.04
N ALA A 765 -35.52 19.63 -1.96
CA ALA A 765 -36.24 19.08 -0.82
C ALA A 765 -36.19 17.54 -0.80
N LYS A 766 -36.11 16.95 0.40
CA LYS A 766 -36.03 15.49 0.57
C LYS A 766 -37.27 14.82 -0.01
N GLU A 767 -38.42 15.45 0.20
CA GLU A 767 -39.73 15.03 -0.26
C GLU A 767 -39.81 14.99 -1.79
N LEU A 768 -39.15 15.94 -2.47
CA LEU A 768 -39.12 16.01 -3.93
C LEU A 768 -38.35 14.80 -4.51
N ILE A 769 -37.20 14.46 -3.93
CA ILE A 769 -36.38 13.30 -4.35
C ILE A 769 -37.15 12.00 -4.14
N LEU A 770 -37.82 11.86 -2.99
CA LEU A 770 -38.61 10.66 -2.68
C LEU A 770 -39.83 10.52 -3.61
N SER A 771 -40.48 11.63 -3.98
CA SER A 771 -41.64 11.61 -4.89
C SER A 771 -41.34 11.15 -6.32
N ILE A 772 -40.07 11.24 -6.76
CA ILE A 772 -39.64 10.79 -8.08
C ILE A 772 -39.57 9.25 -8.14
N ILE A 773 -39.37 8.60 -7.00
CA ILE A 773 -39.24 7.15 -6.90
C ILE A 773 -40.65 6.53 -6.97
N PRO A 774 -40.98 5.73 -8.00
CA PRO A 774 -42.29 5.10 -8.09
C PRO A 774 -42.54 4.21 -6.87
N THR A 775 -43.74 4.11 -6.31
CA THR A 775 -44.01 3.21 -5.16
C THR A 775 -44.89 2.01 -5.51
N LYS A 776 -45.12 1.78 -6.82
CA LYS A 776 -46.12 0.83 -7.32
C LYS A 776 -45.72 -0.65 -7.19
N THR A 777 -44.44 -0.98 -7.12
CA THR A 777 -43.96 -2.37 -6.99
C THR A 777 -43.18 -2.56 -5.68
N GLU A 778 -43.16 -3.79 -5.16
CA GLU A 778 -42.38 -4.19 -3.98
C GLU A 778 -40.90 -3.75 -4.05
N CYS A 779 -40.25 -3.92 -5.21
CA CYS A 779 -38.86 -3.50 -5.42
C CYS A 779 -38.67 -1.99 -5.22
N TRP A 780 -39.58 -1.20 -5.78
CA TRP A 780 -39.49 0.25 -5.63
C TRP A 780 -39.86 0.76 -4.23
N ARG A 781 -40.77 0.09 -3.50
CA ARG A 781 -41.01 0.38 -2.07
C ARG A 781 -39.76 0.11 -1.23
N PHE A 782 -39.05 -0.98 -1.50
CA PHE A 782 -37.76 -1.27 -0.88
C PHE A 782 -36.76 -0.14 -1.15
N ILE A 783 -36.56 0.24 -2.42
CA ILE A 783 -35.66 1.34 -2.81
C ILE A 783 -36.04 2.65 -2.09
N HIS A 784 -37.33 3.00 -2.08
CA HIS A 784 -37.84 4.19 -1.42
C HIS A 784 -37.54 4.18 0.09
N SER A 785 -37.76 3.06 0.79
CA SER A 785 -37.50 2.94 2.24
C SER A 785 -36.02 3.09 2.59
N TYR A 786 -35.11 2.53 1.78
CA TYR A 786 -33.67 2.64 2.02
C TYR A 786 -33.13 4.03 1.66
N ILE A 787 -33.59 4.62 0.56
CA ILE A 787 -33.20 5.99 0.20
C ILE A 787 -33.70 6.99 1.26
N ASP A 788 -34.91 6.80 1.80
CA ASP A 788 -35.43 7.63 2.89
C ASP A 788 -34.59 7.50 4.19
N ARG A 789 -34.22 6.27 4.55
CA ARG A 789 -33.39 5.96 5.73
C ARG A 789 -31.98 6.53 5.62
N TYR A 790 -31.34 6.43 4.45
CA TYR A 790 -29.94 6.81 4.22
C TYR A 790 -29.80 8.14 3.46
N TYR A 791 -30.87 8.94 3.36
CA TYR A 791 -30.91 10.16 2.56
C TYR A 791 -29.73 11.11 2.83
N TYR A 792 -29.46 11.44 4.10
CA TYR A 792 -28.39 12.37 4.45
C TYR A 792 -26.99 11.81 4.17
N LEU A 793 -26.81 10.49 4.23
CA LEU A 793 -25.54 9.83 3.89
C LEU A 793 -25.30 9.87 2.37
N ILE A 794 -26.34 9.58 1.58
CA ILE A 794 -26.32 9.71 0.12
C ILE A 794 -26.06 11.18 -0.27
N LEU A 795 -26.70 12.13 0.41
CA LEU A 795 -26.50 13.56 0.17
C LEU A 795 -25.05 13.98 0.45
N MET A 796 -24.45 13.52 1.55
CA MET A 796 -23.05 13.77 1.87
C MET A 796 -22.11 13.18 0.79
N LEU A 797 -22.38 11.95 0.35
CA LEU A 797 -21.61 11.29 -0.71
C LEU A 797 -21.68 12.08 -2.03
N VAL A 798 -22.89 12.54 -2.41
CA VAL A 798 -23.10 13.35 -3.62
C VAL A 798 -22.37 14.69 -3.52
N ILE A 799 -22.41 15.37 -2.37
CA ILE A 799 -21.64 16.59 -2.12
C ILE A 799 -20.14 16.31 -2.24
N ALA A 800 -19.64 15.22 -1.65
CA ALA A 800 -18.24 14.84 -1.73
C ALA A 800 -17.78 14.56 -3.17
N ILE A 801 -18.59 13.84 -3.95
CA ILE A 801 -18.35 13.58 -5.38
C ILE A 801 -18.28 14.90 -6.16
N ILE A 802 -19.22 15.80 -5.92
CA ILE A 802 -19.30 17.09 -6.62
C ILE A 802 -18.10 18.00 -6.28
N VAL A 803 -17.72 18.06 -5.01
CA VAL A 803 -16.54 18.80 -4.55
C VAL A 803 -15.27 18.20 -5.14
N MET A 804 -15.11 16.87 -5.10
CA MET A 804 -13.93 16.19 -5.66
C MET A 804 -13.87 16.28 -7.19
N SER A 805 -15.04 16.37 -7.85
CA SER A 805 -15.15 16.56 -9.30
C SER A 805 -14.87 18.00 -9.75
N ASN A 806 -14.73 18.95 -8.81
CA ASN A 806 -14.45 20.34 -9.13
C ASN A 806 -13.09 20.46 -9.85
N PRO A 807 -13.03 21.15 -11.01
CA PRO A 807 -11.79 21.34 -11.78
C PRO A 807 -10.63 21.91 -10.95
N TYR A 808 -10.92 22.81 -10.00
CA TYR A 808 -9.88 23.44 -9.15
C TYR A 808 -9.34 22.51 -8.06
N VAL A 809 -10.11 21.49 -7.67
CA VAL A 809 -9.67 20.47 -6.71
C VAL A 809 -8.78 19.44 -7.41
N GLY A 810 -9.10 19.10 -8.66
CA GLY A 810 -8.21 18.33 -9.53
C GLY A 810 -8.38 16.80 -9.45
N PHE A 811 -9.39 16.29 -8.73
CA PHE A 811 -9.69 14.84 -8.65
C PHE A 811 -10.77 14.38 -9.64
N GLY A 812 -11.20 15.21 -10.60
CA GLY A 812 -12.30 14.89 -11.51
C GLY A 812 -12.13 13.57 -12.28
N ARG A 813 -10.92 13.28 -12.78
CA ARG A 813 -10.64 12.02 -13.48
C ARG A 813 -10.74 10.80 -12.57
N LEU A 814 -10.25 10.92 -11.33
CA LEU A 814 -10.36 9.88 -10.31
C LEU A 814 -11.81 9.63 -9.90
N VAL A 815 -12.58 10.70 -9.68
CA VAL A 815 -14.00 10.60 -9.36
C VAL A 815 -14.77 9.93 -10.48
N LEU A 816 -14.51 10.32 -11.74
CA LEU A 816 -15.14 9.71 -12.91
C LEU A 816 -14.76 8.24 -13.05
N TYR A 817 -13.47 7.91 -12.84
CA TYR A 817 -12.98 6.53 -12.83
C TYR A 817 -13.73 5.71 -11.77
N LEU A 818 -13.76 6.16 -10.52
CA LEU A 818 -14.45 5.47 -9.43
C LEU A 818 -15.94 5.32 -9.71
N LEU A 819 -16.62 6.38 -10.19
CA LEU A 819 -18.05 6.34 -10.52
C LEU A 819 -18.35 5.31 -11.59
N ILE A 820 -17.60 5.31 -12.70
CA ILE A 820 -17.79 4.34 -13.79
C ILE A 820 -17.60 2.92 -13.27
N ARG A 821 -16.57 2.69 -12.45
CA ARG A 821 -16.23 1.37 -11.88
C ARG A 821 -17.31 0.90 -10.90
N ILE A 822 -17.84 1.78 -10.05
CA ILE A 822 -18.98 1.51 -9.16
C ILE A 822 -20.25 1.21 -9.96
N ILE A 823 -20.52 1.94 -11.06
CA ILE A 823 -21.66 1.65 -11.93
C ILE A 823 -21.52 0.26 -12.54
N TYR A 824 -20.34 -0.09 -13.06
CA TYR A 824 -20.10 -1.43 -13.58
C TYR A 824 -20.27 -2.52 -12.53
N THR A 825 -19.80 -2.33 -11.30
CA THR A 825 -20.02 -3.33 -10.24
C THR A 825 -21.50 -3.48 -9.88
N ILE A 826 -22.25 -2.37 -9.80
CA ILE A 826 -23.70 -2.41 -9.56
C ILE A 826 -24.40 -3.17 -10.69
N LEU A 827 -24.07 -2.89 -11.96
CA LEU A 827 -24.65 -3.57 -13.11
C LEU A 827 -24.32 -5.08 -13.13
N ILE A 828 -23.08 -5.46 -12.80
CA ILE A 828 -22.67 -6.87 -12.68
C ILE A 828 -23.45 -7.56 -11.56
N CYS A 829 -23.56 -6.94 -10.39
CA CYS A 829 -24.33 -7.47 -9.26
C CYS A 829 -25.81 -7.67 -9.62
N ILE A 830 -26.44 -6.68 -10.28
CA ILE A 830 -27.83 -6.79 -10.75
C ILE A 830 -27.97 -7.92 -11.77
N GLY A 831 -27.05 -8.01 -12.73
CA GLY A 831 -27.05 -9.06 -13.76
C GLY A 831 -26.88 -10.47 -13.17
N LEU A 832 -25.93 -10.67 -12.25
CA LEU A 832 -25.70 -11.94 -11.57
C LEU A 832 -26.88 -12.33 -10.67
N PHE A 833 -27.48 -11.36 -9.97
CA PHE A 833 -28.67 -11.60 -9.17
C PHE A 833 -29.86 -12.03 -10.04
N TRP A 834 -30.05 -11.36 -11.18
CA TRP A 834 -31.09 -11.72 -12.13
C TRP A 834 -30.87 -13.12 -12.74
N LEU A 835 -29.63 -13.45 -13.11
CA LEU A 835 -29.26 -14.81 -13.54
C LEU A 835 -29.50 -15.85 -12.46
N HIS A 836 -29.17 -15.55 -11.20
CA HIS A 836 -29.45 -16.44 -10.07
C HIS A 836 -30.95 -16.71 -9.92
N LEU A 837 -31.79 -15.68 -10.05
CA LEU A 837 -33.25 -15.82 -10.01
C LEU A 837 -33.79 -16.67 -11.18
N LEU A 838 -33.24 -16.50 -12.38
CA LEU A 838 -33.57 -17.34 -13.54
C LEU A 838 -33.20 -18.81 -13.29
N PHE A 839 -32.00 -19.06 -12.80
CA PHE A 839 -31.55 -20.42 -12.47
C PHE A 839 -32.41 -21.06 -11.39
N LYS A 840 -32.80 -20.31 -10.35
CA LYS A 840 -33.74 -20.77 -9.32
C LYS A 840 -35.09 -21.18 -9.90
N LYS A 841 -35.59 -20.44 -10.90
CA LYS A 841 -36.84 -20.76 -11.60
C LYS A 841 -36.72 -22.05 -12.42
N VAL A 842 -35.60 -22.23 -13.14
CA VAL A 842 -35.32 -23.43 -13.94
C VAL A 842 -35.15 -24.67 -13.04
N THR A 843 -34.34 -24.57 -11.98
CA THR A 843 -34.15 -25.69 -11.04
C THR A 843 -35.45 -26.07 -10.35
N SER A 844 -36.28 -25.10 -9.94
CA SER A 844 -37.61 -25.40 -9.41
C SER A 844 -38.46 -26.25 -10.37
N HIS A 845 -38.42 -25.94 -11.67
CA HIS A 845 -39.13 -26.71 -12.70
C HIS A 845 -38.58 -28.14 -12.92
N ILE A 846 -37.27 -28.32 -12.70
CA ILE A 846 -36.63 -29.64 -12.80
C ILE A 846 -37.03 -30.53 -11.62
N PHE A 847 -37.00 -29.98 -10.40
CA PHE A 847 -37.16 -30.70 -9.13
C PHE A 847 -38.61 -30.86 -8.65
N PHE A 848 -39.52 -29.96 -9.05
CA PHE A 848 -40.93 -29.98 -8.65
C PHE A 848 -41.85 -30.02 -9.88
N SER A 849 -42.79 -30.96 -9.91
CA SER A 849 -43.91 -30.91 -10.85
C SER A 849 -44.99 -30.01 -10.28
N HIS A 850 -45.42 -29.01 -11.04
CA HIS A 850 -46.51 -28.12 -10.66
C HIS A 850 -47.82 -28.68 -11.22
N GLU A 851 -48.61 -29.32 -10.38
CA GLU A 851 -49.97 -29.77 -10.68
C GLU A 851 -50.87 -29.11 -9.63
N GLN A 852 -51.90 -28.37 -10.09
CA GLN A 852 -52.86 -27.55 -9.33
C GLN A 852 -52.51 -27.26 -7.85
N GLU A 853 -52.03 -26.02 -7.63
CA GLU A 853 -51.75 -25.35 -6.34
C GLU A 853 -50.79 -26.01 -5.34
N THR A 854 -50.37 -27.27 -5.54
CA THR A 854 -49.42 -27.93 -4.64
C THR A 854 -48.21 -28.51 -5.39
N ALA A 855 -47.01 -28.04 -5.02
CA ALA A 855 -45.76 -28.52 -5.61
C ALA A 855 -45.46 -29.95 -5.12
N LYS A 856 -45.55 -30.94 -6.02
CA LYS A 856 -45.24 -32.34 -5.70
C LYS A 856 -43.76 -32.62 -6.00
N GLU A 857 -43.08 -33.31 -5.08
CA GLU A 857 -41.68 -33.71 -5.27
C GLU A 857 -41.60 -34.76 -6.41
N ARG A 858 -40.80 -34.49 -7.46
CA ARG A 858 -40.66 -35.41 -8.59
C ARG A 858 -39.97 -36.74 -8.22
N PHE A 859 -39.18 -36.74 -7.15
CA PHE A 859 -38.47 -37.89 -6.61
C PHE A 859 -38.15 -37.67 -5.12
N ALA A 860 -37.92 -38.74 -4.37
CA ALA A 860 -37.64 -38.66 -2.93
C ALA A 860 -36.43 -37.75 -2.63
N GLN A 861 -36.54 -36.88 -1.62
CA GLN A 861 -35.52 -35.90 -1.22
C GLN A 861 -35.31 -34.75 -2.23
N SER A 862 -36.28 -34.46 -3.10
CA SER A 862 -36.13 -33.38 -4.09
C SER A 862 -35.85 -32.00 -3.45
N LYS A 863 -36.43 -31.73 -2.26
CA LYS A 863 -36.20 -30.48 -1.52
C LYS A 863 -34.75 -30.25 -1.10
N THR A 864 -34.04 -31.28 -0.66
CA THR A 864 -32.63 -31.16 -0.25
C THR A 864 -31.72 -30.94 -1.45
N TRP A 865 -31.95 -31.66 -2.56
CA TRP A 865 -31.18 -31.47 -3.79
C TRP A 865 -31.45 -30.12 -4.47
N TYR A 866 -32.69 -29.63 -4.44
CA TYR A 866 -33.03 -28.28 -4.86
C TYR A 866 -32.29 -27.23 -4.01
N GLY A 867 -32.35 -27.36 -2.67
CA GLY A 867 -31.64 -26.47 -1.76
C GLY A 867 -30.13 -26.44 -2.01
N LEU A 868 -29.51 -27.61 -2.16
CA LEU A 868 -28.07 -27.73 -2.42
C LEU A 868 -27.68 -27.14 -3.78
N SER A 869 -28.51 -27.33 -4.81
CA SER A 869 -28.29 -26.76 -6.15
C SER A 869 -28.40 -25.23 -6.14
N VAL A 870 -29.40 -24.68 -5.45
CA VAL A 870 -29.60 -23.22 -5.34
C VAL A 870 -28.43 -22.57 -4.58
N ILE A 871 -28.00 -23.19 -3.47
CA ILE A 871 -26.84 -22.70 -2.68
C ILE A 871 -25.55 -22.82 -3.51
N GLY A 872 -25.33 -23.95 -4.20
CA GLY A 872 -24.16 -24.16 -5.05
C GLY A 872 -24.07 -23.14 -6.19
N ILE A 873 -25.18 -22.88 -6.87
CA ILE A 873 -25.25 -21.86 -7.94
C ILE A 873 -25.07 -20.45 -7.37
N PHE A 874 -25.61 -20.17 -6.19
CA PHE A 874 -25.38 -18.89 -5.51
C PHE A 874 -23.90 -18.66 -5.20
N LEU A 875 -23.22 -19.66 -4.63
CA LEU A 875 -21.78 -19.61 -4.37
C LEU A 875 -20.96 -19.48 -5.66
N ALA A 876 -21.35 -20.17 -6.74
CA ALA A 876 -20.71 -20.05 -8.04
C ALA A 876 -20.87 -18.64 -8.63
N PHE A 877 -22.06 -18.03 -8.55
CA PHE A 877 -22.26 -16.66 -9.01
C PHE A 877 -21.57 -15.62 -8.13
N ILE A 878 -21.46 -15.86 -6.82
CA ILE A 878 -20.61 -15.02 -5.94
C ILE A 878 -19.15 -15.11 -6.41
N PHE A 879 -18.64 -16.31 -6.65
CA PHE A 879 -17.27 -16.50 -7.11
C PHE A 879 -17.00 -15.81 -8.45
N ILE A 880 -17.89 -15.98 -9.44
CA ILE A 880 -17.84 -15.28 -10.73
C ILE A 880 -17.94 -13.76 -10.53
N GLY A 881 -18.82 -13.31 -9.62
CA GLY A 881 -18.99 -11.90 -9.28
C GLY A 881 -17.73 -11.29 -8.69
N VAL A 882 -17.05 -11.98 -7.77
CA VAL A 882 -15.78 -11.55 -7.19
C VAL A 882 -14.72 -11.39 -8.28
N LEU A 883 -14.62 -12.33 -9.23
CA LEU A 883 -13.67 -12.24 -10.34
C LEU A 883 -13.97 -11.08 -11.30
N LEU A 884 -15.24 -10.90 -11.69
CA LEU A 884 -15.66 -9.79 -12.55
C LEU A 884 -15.46 -8.44 -11.88
N ILE A 885 -15.78 -8.33 -10.59
CA ILE A 885 -15.54 -7.12 -9.79
C ILE A 885 -14.04 -6.87 -9.68
N ALA A 886 -13.22 -7.89 -9.43
CA ALA A 886 -11.77 -7.73 -9.36
C ALA A 886 -11.17 -7.21 -10.69
N LYS A 887 -11.69 -7.67 -11.83
CA LYS A 887 -11.36 -7.14 -13.17
C LYS A 887 -11.84 -5.69 -13.34
N VAL A 888 -13.07 -5.40 -12.90
CA VAL A 888 -13.59 -4.03 -12.87
C VAL A 888 -12.79 -3.17 -11.91
N TRP A 889 -12.05 -3.64 -10.92
CA TRP A 889 -11.25 -2.76 -10.06
C TRP A 889 -9.75 -2.77 -10.37
N SER A 890 -9.34 -3.43 -11.46
CA SER A 890 -7.94 -3.53 -11.89
C SER A 890 -7.02 -4.07 -10.77
N TRP A 891 -7.46 -5.10 -10.03
CA TRP A 891 -6.63 -5.77 -9.02
C TRP A 891 -5.44 -6.52 -9.69
N PRO A 892 -4.27 -6.71 -9.04
CA PRO A 892 -2.96 -6.76 -9.69
C PRO A 892 -2.77 -7.95 -10.65
N GLU A 893 -1.94 -7.71 -11.69
CA GLU A 893 -1.24 -8.56 -12.71
C GLU A 893 -1.81 -9.95 -13.10
N VAL A 894 -2.35 -10.74 -12.17
CA VAL A 894 -2.87 -12.09 -12.42
C VAL A 894 -4.20 -12.07 -13.19
N LEU A 895 -5.04 -11.04 -13.01
CA LEU A 895 -6.35 -10.94 -13.66
C LEU A 895 -6.31 -10.23 -15.02
N ASN A 896 -5.32 -9.36 -15.27
CA ASN A 896 -5.19 -8.61 -16.53
C ASN A 896 -4.64 -9.46 -17.68
N ASN A 897 -3.82 -10.48 -17.38
CA ASN A 897 -3.39 -11.46 -18.38
C ASN A 897 -4.51 -12.41 -18.80
N ILE A 898 -5.65 -12.44 -18.10
CA ILE A 898 -6.82 -13.27 -18.45
C ILE A 898 -7.64 -12.56 -19.54
N THR A 899 -7.05 -12.50 -20.73
CA THR A 899 -7.78 -12.17 -21.96
C THR A 899 -8.35 -13.44 -22.61
N ASN A 900 -7.73 -14.61 -22.37
CA ASN A 900 -8.07 -15.88 -23.00
C ASN A 900 -8.59 -16.94 -22.01
N TRP A 901 -9.44 -17.85 -22.50
CA TRP A 901 -10.06 -18.95 -21.73
C TRP A 901 -9.03 -19.93 -21.13
N GLU A 902 -7.84 -20.02 -21.75
CA GLU A 902 -6.76 -20.92 -21.32
C GLU A 902 -6.10 -20.47 -20.02
N ASP A 903 -5.89 -19.17 -19.85
CA ASP A 903 -5.27 -18.59 -18.63
C ASP A 903 -6.20 -18.71 -17.41
N PHE A 904 -7.52 -18.62 -17.64
CA PHE A 904 -8.53 -18.86 -16.61
C PHE A 904 -8.52 -20.32 -16.11
N ILE A 905 -8.40 -21.28 -17.03
CA ILE A 905 -8.23 -22.70 -16.68
C ILE A 905 -6.90 -22.93 -15.96
N GLY A 906 -5.84 -22.21 -16.34
CA GLY A 906 -4.54 -22.22 -15.66
C GLY A 906 -4.65 -21.86 -14.16
N LEU A 907 -5.44 -20.83 -13.83
CA LEU A 907 -5.67 -20.41 -12.44
C LEU A 907 -6.46 -21.45 -11.64
N LEU A 908 -7.46 -22.12 -12.23
CA LEU A 908 -8.21 -23.19 -11.55
C LEU A 908 -7.35 -24.44 -11.26
N LYS A 909 -6.29 -24.66 -12.04
CA LYS A 909 -5.31 -25.74 -11.83
C LYS A 909 -4.26 -25.43 -10.77
N THR A 910 -4.24 -24.21 -10.22
CA THR A 910 -3.32 -23.87 -9.13
C THR A 910 -3.69 -24.63 -7.85
N PRO A 911 -2.70 -25.26 -7.18
CA PRO A 911 -2.95 -26.08 -5.99
C PRO A 911 -3.19 -25.27 -4.72
N PHE A 912 -4.05 -25.77 -3.82
CA PHE A 912 -4.41 -25.11 -2.56
C PHE A 912 -3.35 -25.24 -1.46
N MET A 913 -2.44 -26.23 -1.55
CA MET A 913 -1.44 -26.54 -0.51
C MET A 913 -0.01 -26.44 -1.07
N LEU A 914 0.87 -25.80 -0.29
CA LEU A 914 2.32 -25.72 -0.50
C LEU A 914 2.94 -27.12 -0.42
N GLU A 915 3.65 -27.48 -1.50
CA GLU A 915 4.76 -28.45 -1.61
C GLU A 915 4.61 -29.89 -1.03
N LYS A 916 4.92 -30.87 -1.88
CA LYS A 916 5.08 -32.33 -1.64
C LYS A 916 3.81 -33.21 -1.58
N THR A 917 2.99 -33.17 -2.62
CA THR A 917 2.24 -34.36 -3.06
C THR A 917 2.37 -34.48 -4.59
N GLU A 918 2.45 -35.71 -5.13
CA GLU A 918 2.63 -35.93 -6.58
C GLU A 918 1.46 -35.37 -7.42
N ASN A 919 0.27 -35.22 -6.83
CA ASN A 919 -0.89 -34.58 -7.45
C ASN A 919 -1.59 -33.65 -6.45
N PRO A 920 -1.29 -32.34 -6.46
CA PRO A 920 -1.87 -31.43 -5.49
C PRO A 920 -3.33 -31.09 -5.84
N ILE A 921 -4.18 -31.04 -4.81
CA ILE A 921 -5.63 -30.78 -4.97
C ILE A 921 -5.83 -29.32 -5.37
N SER A 922 -6.37 -29.09 -6.57
CA SER A 922 -6.68 -27.78 -7.13
C SER A 922 -8.20 -27.54 -7.14
N PHE A 923 -8.63 -26.30 -7.39
CA PHE A 923 -10.06 -26.01 -7.60
C PHE A 923 -10.63 -26.80 -8.79
N TYR A 924 -9.83 -26.96 -9.84
CA TYR A 924 -10.15 -27.79 -11.00
C TYR A 924 -10.43 -29.24 -10.60
N SER A 925 -9.60 -29.83 -9.73
CA SER A 925 -9.76 -31.18 -9.19
C SER A 925 -11.14 -31.40 -8.54
N VAL A 926 -11.58 -30.46 -7.70
CA VAL A 926 -12.86 -30.55 -6.99
C VAL A 926 -14.04 -30.42 -7.94
N LEU A 927 -13.97 -29.46 -8.87
CA LEU A 927 -15.02 -29.20 -9.86
C LEU A 927 -15.17 -30.39 -10.83
N HIS A 928 -14.05 -31.04 -11.18
CA HIS A 928 -14.04 -32.23 -12.00
C HIS A 928 -14.62 -33.45 -11.28
N ILE A 929 -14.36 -33.65 -9.97
CA ILE A 929 -15.01 -34.71 -9.20
C ILE A 929 -16.52 -34.46 -9.10
N LEU A 930 -16.94 -33.21 -8.87
CA LEU A 930 -18.35 -32.84 -8.82
C LEU A 930 -19.06 -33.07 -10.16
N SER A 931 -18.42 -32.79 -11.30
CA SER A 931 -19.02 -33.05 -12.61
C SER A 931 -19.28 -34.53 -12.85
N PHE A 932 -18.36 -35.41 -12.40
CA PHE A 932 -18.57 -36.86 -12.43
C PHE A 932 -19.71 -37.30 -11.51
N ILE A 933 -19.86 -36.72 -10.32
CA ILE A 933 -20.99 -37.01 -9.43
C ILE A 933 -22.31 -36.60 -10.08
N VAL A 934 -22.39 -35.40 -10.66
CA VAL A 934 -23.58 -34.91 -11.37
C VAL A 934 -23.90 -35.82 -12.55
N SER A 935 -22.91 -36.16 -13.38
CA SER A 935 -23.07 -37.11 -14.48
C SER A 935 -23.55 -38.48 -13.99
N GLY A 936 -22.96 -39.01 -12.93
CA GLY A 936 -23.36 -40.28 -12.30
C GLY A 936 -24.79 -40.26 -11.78
N THR A 937 -25.24 -39.15 -11.17
CA THR A 937 -26.65 -39.00 -10.76
C THR A 937 -27.60 -38.95 -11.95
N PHE A 938 -27.20 -38.28 -13.04
CA PHE A 938 -27.99 -38.26 -14.27
C PHE A 938 -28.06 -39.65 -14.92
N VAL A 939 -26.95 -40.38 -15.00
CA VAL A 939 -26.91 -41.76 -15.51
C VAL A 939 -27.74 -42.69 -14.63
N ALA A 940 -27.63 -42.58 -13.30
CA ALA A 940 -28.44 -43.38 -12.38
C ALA A 940 -29.95 -43.10 -12.53
N PHE A 941 -30.32 -41.84 -12.77
CA PHE A 941 -31.69 -41.46 -13.10
C PHE A 941 -32.13 -42.08 -14.43
N ALA A 942 -31.32 -41.95 -15.49
CA ALA A 942 -31.62 -42.51 -16.81
C ALA A 942 -31.75 -44.04 -16.77
N VAL A 943 -30.85 -44.73 -16.09
CA VAL A 943 -30.89 -46.20 -15.93
C VAL A 943 -32.13 -46.62 -15.13
N ASN A 944 -32.47 -45.91 -14.06
CA ASN A 944 -33.69 -46.21 -13.30
C ASN A 944 -34.96 -46.01 -14.14
N TYR A 945 -35.02 -44.93 -14.90
CA TYR A 945 -36.20 -44.56 -15.67
C TYR A 945 -36.37 -45.41 -16.94
N PHE A 946 -35.32 -45.56 -17.75
CA PHE A 946 -35.39 -46.22 -19.05
C PHE A 946 -35.20 -47.74 -18.98
N VAL A 947 -34.37 -48.24 -18.07
CA VAL A 947 -33.99 -49.66 -18.02
C VAL A 947 -34.76 -50.38 -16.93
N LEU A 948 -34.57 -49.98 -15.67
CA LEU A 948 -35.14 -50.69 -14.52
C LEU A 948 -36.66 -50.59 -14.48
N GLY A 949 -37.23 -49.41 -14.76
CA GLY A 949 -38.68 -49.24 -14.88
C GLY A 949 -39.31 -50.26 -15.84
N ARG A 950 -38.71 -50.43 -17.02
CA ARG A 950 -39.19 -51.38 -18.03
C ARG A 950 -39.03 -52.84 -17.61
N ILE A 951 -37.93 -53.18 -16.93
CA ILE A 951 -37.68 -54.55 -16.42
C ILE A 951 -38.66 -54.92 -15.32
N TYR A 952 -38.92 -54.01 -14.37
CA TYR A 952 -39.82 -54.30 -13.25
C TYR A 952 -41.26 -54.47 -13.67
N ASP A 953 -41.68 -53.77 -14.73
CA ASP A 953 -43.03 -53.88 -15.27
C ASP A 953 -43.21 -55.20 -16.05
N ILE A 954 -42.15 -55.74 -16.66
CA ILE A 954 -42.14 -57.06 -17.31
C ILE A 954 -42.13 -58.20 -16.28
N LEU A 955 -41.37 -58.07 -15.19
CA LEU A 955 -41.14 -59.14 -14.20
C LEU A 955 -42.12 -59.13 -13.02
N ALA A 956 -43.09 -58.20 -12.96
CA ALA A 956 -44.08 -58.07 -11.89
C ALA A 956 -43.48 -58.13 -10.47
N VAL A 957 -42.34 -57.45 -10.27
CA VAL A 957 -41.59 -57.48 -9.01
C VAL A 957 -42.31 -56.70 -7.91
N ASP A 958 -42.40 -57.28 -6.71
CA ASP A 958 -42.97 -56.64 -5.52
C ASP A 958 -42.32 -55.28 -5.21
N SER A 959 -43.13 -54.32 -4.78
CA SER A 959 -42.74 -52.95 -4.43
C SER A 959 -41.54 -52.86 -3.48
N GLY A 960 -41.45 -53.78 -2.50
CA GLY A 960 -40.34 -53.82 -1.55
C GLY A 960 -39.02 -54.13 -2.23
N VAL A 961 -39.01 -55.18 -3.07
CA VAL A 961 -37.82 -55.61 -3.81
C VAL A 961 -37.45 -54.60 -4.89
N ARG A 962 -38.44 -54.03 -5.59
CA ARG A 962 -38.27 -52.99 -6.60
C ARG A 962 -37.50 -51.79 -6.02
N ASN A 963 -37.91 -51.32 -4.84
CA ASN A 963 -37.27 -50.17 -4.21
C ASN A 963 -35.85 -50.48 -3.72
N THR A 964 -35.63 -51.68 -3.15
CA THR A 964 -34.30 -52.12 -2.70
C THR A 964 -33.33 -52.26 -3.86
N VAL A 965 -33.71 -52.91 -4.96
CA VAL A 965 -32.84 -53.12 -6.13
C VAL A 965 -32.53 -51.80 -6.83
N SER A 966 -33.52 -50.93 -7.02
CA SER A 966 -33.32 -49.60 -7.61
C SER A 966 -32.37 -48.74 -6.79
N SER A 967 -32.51 -48.78 -5.47
CA SER A 967 -31.64 -48.06 -4.54
C SER A 967 -30.21 -48.61 -4.58
N LEU A 968 -30.05 -49.94 -4.59
CA LEU A 968 -28.74 -50.59 -4.65
C LEU A 968 -27.99 -50.22 -5.95
N ILE A 969 -28.67 -50.31 -7.10
CA ILE A 969 -28.08 -49.96 -8.40
C ILE A 969 -27.74 -48.48 -8.47
N ARG A 970 -28.62 -47.60 -7.96
CA ARG A 970 -28.34 -46.16 -7.88
C ARG A 970 -27.08 -45.88 -7.05
N TYR A 971 -26.95 -46.49 -5.88
CA TYR A 971 -25.74 -46.33 -5.06
C TYR A 971 -24.50 -46.86 -5.78
N LEU A 972 -24.60 -48.00 -6.45
CA LEU A 972 -23.49 -48.57 -7.21
C LEU A 972 -23.02 -47.63 -8.34
N ILE A 973 -23.95 -47.04 -9.11
CA ILE A 973 -23.62 -46.09 -10.18
C ILE A 973 -22.98 -44.83 -9.62
N ILE A 974 -23.53 -44.25 -8.55
CA ILE A 974 -22.99 -43.02 -7.93
C ILE A 974 -21.60 -43.28 -7.32
N THR A 975 -21.42 -44.39 -6.59
CA THR A 975 -20.13 -44.77 -6.02
C THR A 975 -19.08 -44.99 -7.11
N THR A 976 -19.47 -45.61 -8.24
CA THR A 976 -18.58 -45.78 -9.39
C THR A 976 -18.20 -44.44 -10.01
N ALA A 977 -19.16 -43.52 -10.16
CA ALA A 977 -18.90 -42.18 -10.70
C ALA A 977 -17.95 -41.37 -9.79
N ILE A 978 -18.10 -41.49 -8.46
CA ILE A 978 -17.17 -40.89 -7.49
C ILE A 978 -15.75 -41.45 -7.68
N ILE A 979 -15.62 -42.79 -7.75
CA ILE A 979 -14.33 -43.47 -7.96
C ILE A 979 -13.66 -43.01 -9.26
N LEU A 980 -14.43 -42.90 -10.35
CA LEU A 980 -13.94 -42.41 -11.64
C LEU A 980 -13.52 -40.93 -11.57
N GLY A 981 -14.27 -40.09 -10.84
CA GLY A 981 -13.91 -38.70 -10.60
C GLY A 981 -12.57 -38.54 -9.88
N PHE A 982 -12.34 -39.32 -8.81
CA PHE A 982 -11.05 -39.34 -8.11
C PHE A 982 -9.91 -39.88 -8.98
N LYS A 983 -10.18 -40.90 -9.81
CA LYS A 983 -9.19 -41.44 -10.78
C LYS A 983 -8.80 -40.40 -11.84
N ALA A 984 -9.77 -39.66 -12.37
CA ALA A 984 -9.53 -38.63 -13.40
C ALA A 984 -8.64 -37.47 -12.90
N VAL A 985 -8.60 -37.26 -11.59
CA VAL A 985 -7.81 -36.20 -10.94
C VAL A 985 -6.44 -36.71 -10.44
N GLY A 986 -6.14 -38.00 -10.60
CA GLY A 986 -4.87 -38.59 -10.16
C GLY A 986 -4.82 -38.96 -8.67
N LEU A 987 -5.97 -39.04 -7.98
CA LEU A 987 -6.08 -39.42 -6.56
C LEU A 987 -6.37 -40.93 -6.37
N VAL A 988 -5.75 -41.77 -7.18
CA VAL A 988 -6.01 -43.22 -7.20
C VAL A 988 -5.61 -43.91 -5.89
N SER A 989 -4.56 -43.42 -5.21
CA SER A 989 -4.10 -43.95 -3.93
C SER A 989 -5.15 -43.81 -2.82
N LEU A 990 -5.78 -42.63 -2.70
CA LEU A 990 -6.84 -42.37 -1.72
C LEU A 990 -8.05 -43.30 -1.95
N VAL A 991 -8.46 -43.48 -3.21
CA VAL A 991 -9.53 -44.41 -3.60
C VAL A 991 -9.17 -45.83 -3.16
N THR A 992 -7.94 -46.26 -3.39
CA THR A 992 -7.48 -47.62 -3.03
C THR A 992 -7.60 -47.87 -1.53
N TYR A 993 -7.21 -46.89 -0.69
CA TYR A 993 -7.35 -47.00 0.76
C TYR A 993 -8.81 -47.04 1.21
N ILE A 994 -9.66 -46.15 0.69
CA ILE A 994 -11.07 -46.08 1.06
C ILE A 994 -11.81 -47.35 0.62
N VAL A 995 -11.59 -47.80 -0.61
CA VAL A 995 -12.18 -49.04 -1.14
C VAL A 995 -11.69 -50.24 -0.35
N GLY A 996 -10.40 -50.30 0.01
CA GLY A 996 -9.84 -51.34 0.87
C GLY A 996 -10.54 -51.41 2.23
N ALA A 997 -10.68 -50.27 2.92
CA ALA A 997 -11.39 -50.19 4.20
C ALA A 997 -12.87 -50.57 4.07
N LEU A 998 -13.53 -50.16 2.99
CA LEU A 998 -14.94 -50.47 2.73
C LEU A 998 -15.16 -51.97 2.49
N ILE A 999 -14.28 -52.64 1.73
CA ILE A 999 -14.34 -54.08 1.49
C ILE A 999 -14.19 -54.84 2.81
N ILE A 1000 -13.25 -54.42 3.68
CA ILE A 1000 -13.07 -55.02 5.01
C ILE A 1000 -14.34 -54.84 5.86
N GLY A 1001 -14.92 -53.64 5.88
CA GLY A 1001 -16.14 -53.35 6.63
C GLY A 1001 -17.36 -54.14 6.14
N ILE A 1002 -17.56 -54.22 4.82
CA ILE A 1002 -18.65 -55.01 4.22
C ILE A 1002 -18.46 -56.50 4.50
N GLY A 1003 -17.23 -57.02 4.36
CA GLY A 1003 -16.91 -58.41 4.67
C GLY A 1003 -17.20 -58.77 6.13
N TRP A 1004 -16.99 -57.83 7.05
CA TRP A 1004 -17.31 -58.02 8.46
C TRP A 1004 -18.81 -58.18 8.71
N VAL A 1005 -19.65 -57.39 8.03
CA VAL A 1005 -21.12 -57.43 8.20
C VAL A 1005 -21.75 -58.67 7.58
N ILE A 1006 -21.23 -59.13 6.43
CA ILE A 1006 -21.78 -60.31 5.73
C ILE A 1006 -21.25 -61.64 6.34
N LYS A 1007 -20.33 -61.58 7.30
CA LYS A 1007 -19.75 -62.75 7.97
C LYS A 1007 -20.82 -63.69 8.55
N ASP A 1008 -21.74 -63.18 9.37
CA ASP A 1008 -22.71 -64.03 10.06
C ASP A 1008 -23.76 -64.63 9.10
N PRO A 1009 -24.35 -63.86 8.16
CA PRO A 1009 -25.26 -64.43 7.16
C PRO A 1009 -24.60 -65.50 6.26
N ILE A 1010 -23.33 -65.33 5.88
CA ILE A 1010 -22.59 -66.35 5.12
C ILE A 1010 -22.36 -67.58 6.01
N GLY A 1011 -22.01 -67.38 7.27
CA GLY A 1011 -21.85 -68.46 8.26
C GLY A 1011 -23.09 -69.33 8.35
N ASP A 1012 -24.28 -68.74 8.38
CA ASP A 1012 -25.54 -69.50 8.42
C ASP A 1012 -25.82 -70.29 7.12
N VAL A 1013 -25.44 -69.75 5.96
CA VAL A 1013 -25.60 -70.46 4.67
C VAL A 1013 -24.62 -71.62 4.57
N LEU A 1014 -23.36 -71.44 4.99
CA LEU A 1014 -22.38 -72.52 5.03
C LEU A 1014 -22.79 -73.59 6.03
N ALA A 1015 -23.26 -73.19 7.21
CA ALA A 1015 -23.79 -74.08 8.22
C ALA A 1015 -25.03 -74.86 7.71
N TYR A 1016 -25.91 -74.22 6.95
CA TYR A 1016 -27.02 -74.90 6.27
C TYR A 1016 -26.51 -76.04 5.37
N PHE A 1017 -25.54 -75.76 4.50
CA PHE A 1017 -24.94 -76.78 3.63
C PHE A 1017 -24.31 -77.93 4.44
N ILE A 1018 -23.59 -77.63 5.51
CA ILE A 1018 -22.98 -78.65 6.38
C ILE A 1018 -24.06 -79.51 7.05
N ILE A 1019 -25.16 -78.92 7.56
CA ILE A 1019 -26.29 -79.68 8.14
C ILE A 1019 -26.91 -80.61 7.09
N LEU A 1020 -27.09 -80.15 5.85
CA LEU A 1020 -27.66 -80.98 4.79
C LEU A 1020 -26.75 -82.17 4.39
N VAL A 1021 -25.43 -81.94 4.37
CA VAL A 1021 -24.44 -82.95 3.95
C VAL A 1021 -24.16 -83.95 5.08
N GLN A 1022 -23.80 -83.48 6.27
CA GLN A 1022 -23.42 -84.35 7.40
C GLN A 1022 -24.62 -84.89 8.17
N ARG A 1023 -25.79 -84.25 8.06
CA ARG A 1023 -27.05 -84.63 8.72
C ARG A 1023 -26.91 -84.95 10.23
N PRO A 1024 -26.25 -84.11 11.05
CA PRO A 1024 -26.22 -84.30 12.50
C PRO A 1024 -27.62 -84.19 13.14
N VAL A 1025 -28.53 -83.47 12.47
CA VAL A 1025 -29.93 -83.30 12.84
C VAL A 1025 -30.79 -83.42 11.59
N LYS A 1026 -31.89 -84.18 11.67
CA LYS A 1026 -32.86 -84.34 10.57
C LYS A 1026 -34.21 -83.73 10.92
N ILE A 1027 -34.97 -83.37 9.88
CA ILE A 1027 -36.37 -82.96 10.06
C ILE A 1027 -37.13 -84.15 10.66
N GLY A 1028 -37.77 -83.93 11.81
CA GLY A 1028 -38.45 -84.97 12.59
C GLY A 1028 -37.71 -85.44 13.86
N ASP A 1029 -36.41 -85.16 14.00
CA ASP A 1029 -35.64 -85.55 15.18
C ASP A 1029 -36.01 -84.70 16.40
N TYR A 1030 -36.04 -85.31 17.59
CA TYR A 1030 -36.09 -84.61 18.87
C TYR A 1030 -34.66 -84.30 19.33
N VAL A 1031 -34.34 -83.02 19.36
CA VAL A 1031 -32.99 -82.53 19.66
C VAL A 1031 -33.00 -81.54 20.81
N GLN A 1032 -31.91 -81.52 21.55
CA GLN A 1032 -31.66 -80.60 22.65
C GLN A 1032 -30.26 -79.99 22.47
N LEU A 1033 -30.21 -78.66 22.31
CA LEU A 1033 -28.97 -77.92 22.20
C LEU A 1033 -28.49 -77.44 23.59
N ASP A 1034 -29.42 -76.90 24.38
CA ASP A 1034 -29.20 -76.39 25.74
C ASP A 1034 -30.40 -76.81 26.62
N ASN A 1035 -30.33 -76.67 27.96
CA ASN A 1035 -31.40 -77.08 28.90
C ASN A 1035 -32.79 -76.51 28.53
N ASP A 1036 -32.84 -75.28 28.02
CA ASP A 1036 -34.08 -74.60 27.62
C ASP A 1036 -34.37 -74.65 26.11
N THR A 1037 -33.49 -75.26 25.31
CA THR A 1037 -33.60 -75.29 23.85
C THR A 1037 -33.70 -76.72 23.35
N ASN A 1038 -34.88 -77.31 23.53
CA ASN A 1038 -35.24 -78.66 23.12
C ASN A 1038 -36.52 -78.68 22.27
N GLY A 1039 -36.67 -79.71 21.43
CA GLY A 1039 -37.89 -79.91 20.65
C GLY A 1039 -37.66 -80.66 19.34
N VAL A 1040 -38.74 -80.78 18.56
CA VAL A 1040 -38.73 -81.50 17.27
C VAL A 1040 -38.37 -80.55 16.13
N VAL A 1041 -37.39 -80.94 15.30
CA VAL A 1041 -37.01 -80.16 14.13
C VAL A 1041 -38.10 -80.18 13.05
N ARG A 1042 -38.61 -79.01 12.69
CA ARG A 1042 -39.70 -78.83 11.73
C ARG A 1042 -39.24 -78.45 10.34
N LYS A 1043 -38.29 -77.52 10.26
CA LYS A 1043 -37.79 -76.99 8.98
C LYS A 1043 -36.35 -76.55 9.15
N ILE A 1044 -35.55 -76.80 8.11
CA ILE A 1044 -34.19 -76.27 8.00
C ILE A 1044 -34.20 -75.33 6.80
N THR A 1045 -33.92 -74.05 7.05
CA THR A 1045 -33.85 -72.99 6.02
C THR A 1045 -32.39 -72.55 5.84
N PRO A 1046 -32.04 -71.81 4.78
CA PRO A 1046 -30.68 -71.32 4.58
C PRO A 1046 -30.12 -70.46 5.72
N ARG A 1047 -30.96 -69.92 6.61
CA ARG A 1047 -30.50 -69.12 7.76
C ARG A 1047 -30.74 -69.74 9.12
N SER A 1048 -31.70 -70.66 9.24
CA SER A 1048 -32.07 -71.18 10.54
C SER A 1048 -32.71 -72.56 10.52
N VAL A 1049 -32.54 -73.27 11.64
CA VAL A 1049 -33.29 -74.46 12.01
C VAL A 1049 -34.46 -74.06 12.89
N VAL A 1050 -35.64 -74.51 12.50
CA VAL A 1050 -36.89 -74.24 13.20
C VAL A 1050 -37.24 -75.47 14.03
N ILE A 1051 -37.26 -75.32 15.35
CA ILE A 1051 -37.54 -76.37 16.33
C ILE A 1051 -38.87 -76.07 17.02
N ARG A 1052 -39.73 -77.08 17.17
CA ARG A 1052 -41.00 -76.96 17.90
C ARG A 1052 -40.91 -77.64 19.26
N LYS A 1053 -41.10 -76.87 20.33
CA LYS A 1053 -41.17 -77.36 21.71
C LYS A 1053 -42.42 -78.21 21.96
N LYS A 1054 -42.44 -78.99 23.05
CA LYS A 1054 -43.60 -79.77 23.51
C LYS A 1054 -44.84 -78.89 23.78
N ASN A 1055 -44.64 -77.64 24.22
CA ASN A 1055 -45.71 -76.65 24.42
C ASN A 1055 -46.14 -75.90 23.15
N SER A 1056 -45.83 -76.42 21.95
CA SER A 1056 -46.14 -75.82 20.63
C SER A 1056 -45.45 -74.49 20.30
N ASN A 1057 -44.56 -73.97 21.15
CA ASN A 1057 -43.76 -72.80 20.82
C ASN A 1057 -42.68 -73.17 19.80
N THR A 1058 -42.42 -72.26 18.86
CA THR A 1058 -41.42 -72.45 17.80
C THR A 1058 -40.18 -71.61 18.09
N ILE A 1059 -39.02 -72.27 18.14
CA ILE A 1059 -37.72 -71.63 18.29
C ILE A 1059 -37.03 -71.61 16.93
N ILE A 1060 -36.52 -70.44 16.54
CA ILE A 1060 -35.75 -70.27 15.32
C ILE A 1060 -34.29 -70.09 15.72
N ILE A 1061 -33.45 -71.05 15.36
CA ILE A 1061 -32.03 -71.07 15.76
C ILE A 1061 -31.18 -70.86 14.51
N PRO A 1062 -30.25 -69.87 14.50
CA PRO A 1062 -29.33 -69.69 13.38
C PRO A 1062 -28.54 -70.97 13.09
N ASN A 1063 -28.35 -71.31 11.81
CA ASN A 1063 -27.69 -72.57 11.44
C ASN A 1063 -26.27 -72.65 11.99
N ASN A 1064 -25.53 -71.52 11.99
CA ASN A 1064 -24.17 -71.48 12.52
C ASN A 1064 -24.14 -71.81 14.03
N HIS A 1065 -25.17 -71.39 14.78
CA HIS A 1065 -25.33 -71.76 16.19
C HIS A 1065 -25.58 -73.26 16.39
N VAL A 1066 -26.32 -73.90 15.48
CA VAL A 1066 -26.59 -75.35 15.57
C VAL A 1066 -25.31 -76.16 15.43
N ILE A 1067 -24.44 -75.84 14.46
CA ILE A 1067 -23.19 -76.60 14.25
C ILE A 1067 -22.09 -76.25 15.26
N SER A 1068 -22.08 -75.02 15.78
CA SER A 1068 -21.03 -74.55 16.68
C SER A 1068 -21.15 -75.03 18.13
N ARG A 1069 -22.27 -75.65 18.53
CA ARG A 1069 -22.55 -76.12 19.90
C ARG A 1069 -22.80 -77.62 19.95
N PRO A 1070 -22.54 -78.30 21.09
CA PRO A 1070 -22.91 -79.70 21.26
C PRO A 1070 -24.43 -79.89 21.19
N ILE A 1071 -24.90 -80.96 20.55
CA ILE A 1071 -26.31 -81.28 20.39
C ILE A 1071 -26.56 -82.70 20.89
N THR A 1072 -27.57 -82.86 21.75
CA THR A 1072 -28.10 -84.17 22.12
C THR A 1072 -29.26 -84.52 21.19
N ASN A 1073 -29.09 -85.54 20.36
CA ASN A 1073 -30.13 -86.02 19.44
C ASN A 1073 -30.60 -87.41 19.89
N TRP A 1074 -31.86 -87.49 20.32
CA TRP A 1074 -32.47 -88.71 20.84
C TRP A 1074 -32.83 -89.72 19.74
N ASN A 1075 -32.74 -89.32 18.47
CA ASN A 1075 -33.10 -90.11 17.29
C ASN A 1075 -31.91 -90.43 16.37
N TYR A 1076 -30.66 -90.16 16.79
CA TYR A 1076 -29.49 -90.18 15.90
C TYR A 1076 -29.08 -91.57 15.39
N VAL A 1077 -29.03 -92.62 16.25
CA VAL A 1077 -28.43 -93.93 15.88
C VAL A 1077 -29.17 -95.18 16.36
N ARG A 1078 -29.75 -95.21 17.58
CA ARG A 1078 -30.42 -96.41 18.11
C ARG A 1078 -31.92 -96.19 18.21
N GLY A 1079 -32.72 -97.13 17.72
CA GLY A 1079 -34.19 -97.07 17.70
C GLY A 1079 -34.88 -97.22 19.06
N PHE A 1080 -34.15 -96.99 20.15
CA PHE A 1080 -34.65 -97.07 21.52
C PHE A 1080 -33.97 -96.05 22.43
N ALA A 1081 -34.68 -95.59 23.46
CA ALA A 1081 -34.21 -94.69 24.50
C ALA A 1081 -34.58 -95.24 25.88
N ALA A 1082 -33.75 -94.98 26.91
CA ALA A 1082 -34.02 -95.43 28.28
C ALA A 1082 -34.59 -94.28 29.10
N PHE A 1083 -35.71 -94.50 29.82
CA PHE A 1083 -36.27 -93.46 30.69
C PHE A 1083 -35.41 -93.26 31.93
N ASP A 1084 -35.55 -92.09 32.55
CA ASP A 1084 -34.81 -91.75 33.76
C ASP A 1084 -35.05 -92.78 34.87
N ASP A 1085 -33.97 -93.27 35.46
CA ASP A 1085 -34.01 -94.40 36.40
C ASP A 1085 -35.00 -94.16 37.54
N ILE A 1086 -35.88 -95.15 37.77
CA ILE A 1086 -36.85 -95.12 38.85
C ILE A 1086 -36.21 -95.80 40.05
N ILE A 1087 -36.05 -95.04 41.13
CA ILE A 1087 -35.42 -95.50 42.38
C ILE A 1087 -36.50 -95.73 43.42
N ILE A 1088 -36.50 -96.91 44.07
CA ILE A 1088 -37.53 -97.32 45.03
C ILE A 1088 -36.89 -98.02 46.22
N THR A 1089 -37.22 -97.57 47.44
CA THR A 1089 -36.68 -98.15 48.68
C THR A 1089 -37.74 -98.97 49.43
N ILE A 1090 -37.47 -100.24 49.71
CA ILE A 1090 -38.37 -101.16 50.43
C ILE A 1090 -37.81 -101.50 51.82
N SER A 1091 -38.66 -101.86 52.79
CA SER A 1091 -38.20 -102.18 54.15
C SER A 1091 -37.18 -103.32 54.17
N TYR A 1092 -36.25 -103.30 55.13
CA TYR A 1092 -35.31 -104.42 55.37
C TYR A 1092 -36.02 -105.73 55.75
N ASP A 1093 -37.28 -105.65 56.20
CA ASP A 1093 -38.09 -106.83 56.54
C ASP A 1093 -38.61 -107.59 55.31
N ALA A 1094 -38.55 -106.98 54.12
CA ALA A 1094 -39.03 -107.59 52.88
C ALA A 1094 -37.92 -108.39 52.17
N ASP A 1095 -38.27 -109.50 51.51
CA ASP A 1095 -37.31 -110.26 50.71
C ASP A 1095 -36.92 -109.47 49.44
N PRO A 1096 -35.64 -109.08 49.29
CA PRO A 1096 -35.17 -108.34 48.12
C PRO A 1096 -35.24 -109.16 46.83
N THR A 1097 -35.15 -110.48 46.91
CA THR A 1097 -35.21 -111.38 45.74
C THR A 1097 -36.63 -111.45 45.19
N GLU A 1098 -37.61 -111.56 46.08
CA GLU A 1098 -39.04 -111.55 45.73
C GLU A 1098 -39.43 -110.20 45.13
N THR A 1099 -39.00 -109.10 45.75
CA THR A 1099 -39.29 -107.75 45.26
C THR A 1099 -38.69 -107.51 43.87
N ARG A 1100 -37.44 -107.93 43.65
CA ARG A 1100 -36.80 -107.81 42.33
C ARG A 1100 -37.58 -108.51 41.23
N ASN A 1101 -38.07 -109.73 41.50
CA ASN A 1101 -38.82 -110.51 40.51
C ASN A 1101 -40.19 -109.89 40.22
N LEU A 1102 -40.85 -109.35 41.24
CA LEU A 1102 -42.10 -108.60 41.10
C LEU A 1102 -41.90 -107.34 40.22
N LEU A 1103 -40.87 -106.55 40.49
CA LEU A 1103 -40.57 -105.34 39.71
C LEU A 1103 -40.24 -105.68 38.25
N LEU A 1104 -39.50 -106.76 38.00
CA LEU A 1104 -39.24 -107.23 36.62
C LEU A 1104 -40.52 -107.65 35.91
N LYS A 1105 -41.41 -108.36 36.60
CA LYS A 1105 -42.70 -108.79 36.05
C LYS A 1105 -43.57 -107.60 35.64
N ILE A 1106 -43.63 -106.55 36.47
CA ILE A 1106 -44.38 -105.32 36.18
C ILE A 1106 -43.86 -104.62 34.91
N LEU A 1107 -42.55 -104.65 34.69
CA LEU A 1107 -41.95 -104.08 33.47
C LEU A 1107 -42.25 -104.95 32.24
N ASP A 1108 -42.18 -106.27 32.35
CA ASP A 1108 -42.45 -107.20 31.25
C ASP A 1108 -43.93 -107.21 30.80
N GLU A 1109 -44.85 -106.86 31.71
CA GLU A 1109 -46.29 -106.74 31.43
C GLU A 1109 -46.66 -105.41 30.74
N ASN A 1110 -45.79 -104.40 30.75
CA ASN A 1110 -46.07 -103.11 30.12
C ASN A 1110 -45.75 -103.13 28.62
N ASN A 1111 -46.76 -102.91 27.77
CA ASN A 1111 -46.65 -102.95 26.31
C ASN A 1111 -45.69 -101.92 25.70
N TYR A 1112 -45.35 -100.84 26.41
CA TYR A 1112 -44.45 -99.80 25.91
C TYR A 1112 -42.97 -100.07 26.19
N ILE A 1113 -42.66 -101.04 27.06
CA ILE A 1113 -41.28 -101.41 27.40
C ILE A 1113 -40.79 -102.48 26.42
N LEU A 1114 -39.62 -102.23 25.85
CA LEU A 1114 -38.98 -103.15 24.92
C LEU A 1114 -38.45 -104.36 25.67
N ARG A 1115 -38.69 -105.55 25.11
CA ARG A 1115 -38.09 -106.82 25.59
C ARG A 1115 -36.62 -106.97 25.18
N HIS A 1116 -36.21 -106.25 24.13
CA HIS A 1116 -34.84 -106.19 23.64
C HIS A 1116 -34.49 -104.73 23.29
N PRO A 1117 -33.57 -104.06 24.02
CA PRO A 1117 -32.82 -104.55 25.19
C PRO A 1117 -33.74 -104.83 26.40
N LYS A 1118 -33.38 -105.83 27.22
CA LYS A 1118 -34.17 -106.22 28.40
C LYS A 1118 -34.19 -105.09 29.45
N PRO A 1119 -35.34 -104.86 30.13
CA PRO A 1119 -35.39 -103.93 31.25
C PRO A 1119 -34.45 -104.39 32.38
N VAL A 1120 -33.96 -103.42 33.16
CA VAL A 1120 -32.97 -103.65 34.21
C VAL A 1120 -33.60 -103.31 35.55
N VAL A 1121 -33.65 -104.30 36.44
CA VAL A 1121 -33.95 -104.12 37.87
C VAL A 1121 -32.77 -104.66 38.67
N ARG A 1122 -32.18 -103.78 39.48
CA ARG A 1122 -31.04 -104.09 40.34
C ARG A 1122 -31.28 -103.56 41.74
N LEU A 1123 -30.86 -104.33 42.74
CA LEU A 1123 -30.62 -103.78 44.07
C LEU A 1123 -29.38 -102.90 43.93
N ASP A 1124 -29.59 -101.59 44.01
CA ASP A 1124 -28.54 -100.61 43.73
C ASP A 1124 -27.76 -100.28 45.01
N ASN A 1125 -28.46 -100.17 46.14
CA ASN A 1125 -27.84 -99.81 47.42
C ASN A 1125 -28.60 -100.35 48.64
N PHE A 1126 -27.91 -100.41 49.78
CA PHE A 1126 -28.47 -100.64 51.10
C PHE A 1126 -28.65 -99.26 51.78
N ALA A 1127 -29.87 -98.73 51.78
CA ALA A 1127 -30.17 -97.40 52.31
C ALA A 1127 -30.39 -97.40 53.83
N GLU A 1128 -30.40 -96.24 54.47
CA GLU A 1128 -30.47 -96.09 55.94
C GLU A 1128 -31.69 -96.79 56.58
N TYR A 1129 -32.80 -96.92 55.84
CA TYR A 1129 -34.05 -97.51 56.34
C TYR A 1129 -34.61 -98.63 55.44
N GLY A 1130 -33.88 -99.08 54.41
CA GLY A 1130 -34.35 -100.16 53.53
C GLY A 1130 -33.44 -100.52 52.35
N TYR A 1131 -33.85 -101.52 51.56
CA TYR A 1131 -33.20 -101.92 50.31
C TYR A 1131 -33.62 -101.00 49.15
N GLU A 1132 -32.67 -100.43 48.41
CA GLU A 1132 -32.92 -99.50 47.31
C GLU A 1132 -32.76 -100.18 45.94
N PHE A 1133 -33.82 -100.15 45.13
CA PHE A 1133 -33.86 -100.74 43.81
C PHE A 1133 -33.86 -99.68 42.71
N MET A 1134 -33.00 -99.88 41.71
CA MET A 1134 -32.97 -99.12 40.47
C MET A 1134 -33.73 -99.88 39.38
N VAL A 1135 -34.73 -99.21 38.80
CA VAL A 1135 -35.60 -99.74 37.75
C VAL A 1135 -35.44 -98.89 36.48
N ARG A 1136 -34.98 -99.52 35.40
CA ARG A 1136 -34.80 -98.90 34.09
C ARG A 1136 -35.53 -99.69 33.01
N GLY A 1137 -36.35 -99.00 32.23
CA GLY A 1137 -36.98 -99.54 31.03
C GLY A 1137 -36.52 -98.81 29.77
N TYR A 1138 -36.53 -99.54 28.66
CA TYR A 1138 -36.21 -99.01 27.34
C TYR A 1138 -37.48 -98.90 26.52
N VAL A 1139 -37.70 -97.76 25.88
CA VAL A 1139 -38.84 -97.47 25.00
C VAL A 1139 -38.35 -97.28 23.56
N SER A 1140 -39.19 -97.54 22.57
CA SER A 1140 -38.86 -97.24 21.17
C SER A 1140 -38.62 -95.74 20.95
N SER A 1141 -37.75 -95.39 20.02
CA SER A 1141 -37.48 -93.99 19.63
C SER A 1141 -38.74 -93.23 19.19
N ASN A 1142 -39.81 -93.96 18.83
CA ASN A 1142 -41.11 -93.38 18.46
C ASN A 1142 -41.92 -92.88 19.67
N TYR A 1143 -41.66 -93.39 20.86
CA TYR A 1143 -42.37 -93.04 22.11
C TYR A 1143 -41.53 -92.13 23.03
N VAL A 1144 -40.46 -91.52 22.51
CA VAL A 1144 -39.56 -90.64 23.29
C VAL A 1144 -40.30 -89.43 23.89
N LEU A 1145 -41.35 -88.94 23.24
CA LEU A 1145 -42.15 -87.82 23.75
C LEU A 1145 -43.12 -88.20 24.88
N ASP A 1146 -43.50 -89.49 24.95
CA ASP A 1146 -44.46 -90.08 25.90
C ASP A 1146 -43.76 -90.79 27.07
N MET A 1147 -42.44 -90.75 27.07
CA MET A 1147 -41.55 -91.45 27.98
C MET A 1147 -41.79 -91.10 29.46
N TRP A 1148 -42.16 -89.85 29.74
CA TRP A 1148 -42.53 -89.42 31.10
C TRP A 1148 -43.84 -90.04 31.57
N ASP A 1149 -44.82 -90.13 30.67
CA ASP A 1149 -46.12 -90.71 30.96
C ASP A 1149 -45.99 -92.23 31.16
N ILE A 1150 -45.22 -92.90 30.30
CA ILE A 1150 -44.87 -94.32 30.44
C ILE A 1150 -44.13 -94.59 31.76
N ALA A 1151 -43.14 -93.76 32.12
CA ALA A 1151 -42.43 -93.91 33.39
C ALA A 1151 -43.35 -93.68 34.61
N SER A 1152 -44.33 -92.78 34.51
CA SER A 1152 -45.34 -92.56 35.55
C SER A 1152 -46.26 -93.78 35.70
N ASP A 1153 -46.76 -94.33 34.60
CA ASP A 1153 -47.60 -95.52 34.61
C ASP A 1153 -46.89 -96.72 35.24
N ILE A 1154 -45.59 -96.86 34.97
CA ILE A 1154 -44.74 -97.88 35.62
C ILE A 1154 -44.64 -97.64 37.13
N ARG A 1155 -44.41 -96.39 37.59
CA ARG A 1155 -44.37 -96.08 39.03
C ARG A 1155 -45.68 -96.44 39.72
N LEU A 1156 -46.82 -96.13 39.10
CA LEU A 1156 -48.15 -96.49 39.63
C LEU A 1156 -48.35 -98.00 39.68
N ALA A 1157 -47.94 -98.71 38.63
CA ALA A 1157 -48.00 -100.17 38.59
C ALA A 1157 -47.12 -100.81 39.68
N ILE A 1158 -45.94 -100.24 39.94
CA ILE A 1158 -45.06 -100.69 41.03
C ILE A 1158 -45.73 -100.50 42.39
N VAL A 1159 -46.28 -99.32 42.68
CA VAL A 1159 -46.96 -99.07 43.97
C VAL A 1159 -48.12 -100.05 44.18
N LYS A 1160 -48.91 -100.31 43.12
CA LYS A 1160 -50.00 -101.29 43.17
C LYS A 1160 -49.48 -102.70 43.44
N GLY A 1161 -48.47 -103.13 42.70
CA GLY A 1161 -47.88 -104.47 42.83
C GLY A 1161 -47.26 -104.71 44.20
N LEU A 1162 -46.57 -103.73 44.78
CA LEU A 1162 -46.00 -103.85 46.14
C LEU A 1162 -47.09 -104.02 47.20
N LYS A 1163 -48.20 -103.27 47.08
CA LYS A 1163 -49.32 -103.34 48.03
C LYS A 1163 -50.07 -104.67 47.97
N GLU A 1164 -50.27 -105.23 46.78
CA GLU A 1164 -50.98 -106.51 46.59
C GLU A 1164 -50.19 -107.72 47.14
N ASN A 1165 -48.87 -107.62 47.27
CA ASN A 1165 -48.00 -108.67 47.79
C ASN A 1165 -47.52 -108.40 49.24
N ASP A 1166 -48.14 -107.44 49.95
CA ASP A 1166 -47.79 -107.00 51.32
C ASP A 1166 -46.30 -106.60 51.53
N ILE A 1167 -45.63 -106.17 50.46
CA ILE A 1167 -44.25 -105.66 50.51
C ILE A 1167 -44.29 -104.19 50.93
N LYS A 1168 -43.82 -103.90 52.14
CA LYS A 1168 -43.84 -102.55 52.72
C LYS A 1168 -42.73 -101.67 52.15
N ILE A 1169 -43.12 -100.48 51.67
CA ILE A 1169 -42.18 -99.41 51.34
C ILE A 1169 -41.50 -98.97 52.64
N ALA A 1170 -40.19 -98.73 52.57
CA ALA A 1170 -39.38 -98.38 53.72
C ALA A 1170 -39.86 -97.06 54.35
N VAL A 1171 -40.09 -97.06 55.67
CA VAL A 1171 -40.36 -95.83 56.43
C VAL A 1171 -39.18 -95.54 57.35
N PRO A 1172 -38.80 -94.26 57.56
CA PRO A 1172 -37.66 -93.93 58.41
C PRO A 1172 -37.93 -94.31 59.87
N ILE A 1173 -37.05 -95.10 60.47
CA ILE A 1173 -37.17 -95.61 61.84
C ILE A 1173 -36.28 -94.77 62.78
N ARG A 1174 -36.78 -94.40 63.98
CA ARG A 1174 -35.98 -93.76 65.04
C ARG A 1174 -36.01 -94.60 66.32
N LEU A 1175 -34.82 -95.00 66.79
CA LEU A 1175 -34.65 -95.71 68.07
C LEU A 1175 -34.54 -94.71 69.23
N LEU A 1176 -35.37 -94.87 70.28
CA LEU A 1176 -35.34 -94.07 71.51
C LEU A 1176 -34.73 -94.92 72.65
N TYR A 1177 -33.64 -94.45 73.26
CA TYR A 1177 -33.00 -95.09 74.42
C TYR A 1177 -33.42 -94.39 75.73
N ASP A 1178 -33.99 -95.14 76.68
CA ASP A 1178 -34.27 -94.68 78.06
C ASP A 1178 -33.23 -95.29 79.05
N LYS A 1179 -32.72 -94.49 79.99
CA LYS A 1179 -31.37 -94.64 80.60
C LYS A 1179 -31.32 -95.07 82.08
N LYS A 1180 -32.37 -95.69 82.65
CA LYS A 1180 -32.40 -96.05 84.09
C LYS A 1180 -32.90 -97.47 84.41
N ASN A 1181 -32.12 -98.51 84.10
CA ASN A 1181 -31.63 -99.52 85.08
C ASN A 1181 -30.88 -100.66 84.38
N SER A 1182 -29.69 -100.95 84.93
CA SER A 1182 -28.82 -102.11 84.75
C SER A 1182 -28.28 -102.46 83.35
N MET A 1183 -26.99 -102.21 83.13
CA MET A 1183 -26.14 -103.20 82.41
C MET A 1183 -26.05 -104.48 83.29
N PRO A 1184 -25.91 -105.72 82.75
CA PRO A 1184 -24.56 -106.22 82.41
C PRO A 1184 -24.43 -107.31 81.31
N LYS A 1185 -23.18 -107.40 80.84
CA LYS A 1185 -22.41 -108.48 80.19
C LYS A 1185 -22.62 -108.82 78.70
N GLU A 1186 -21.48 -108.59 78.02
CA GLU A 1186 -20.92 -109.10 76.75
C GLU A 1186 -21.82 -109.15 75.51
#